data_AF-A0A662PRQ6-F1
#
_entry.id   AF-A0A662PRQ6-F1
#
_cell.length_a   1.000
_cell.length_b   1.000
_cell.length_c   1.000
_cell.angle_alpha   90.00
_cell.angle_beta   90.00
_cell.angle_gamma   90.00
#
_symmetry.space_group_name_H-M   'P 1'
#
loop_
_entity.id
_entity.type
_entity.pdbx_description
1 polymer ?
#
loop_
_entity_poly.entity_id
_entity_poly.type
_entity_poly.pdbx_seq_one_letter_code
_entity_poly.pdbx_strand_id
1 'polypeptide(L)'
;MIFSLGGNVDIIGPITTIPVIGWLYSVLALPGTGIGIAWGAALTIAIGLLAVMVVRSRTAVAGLNKLTVGGASAALPLVGRVFIAALFIWLGGDTWTSYFGVLNLIALPFDLMMRGILNSRGRAGLAIVPALNMPLLPPYLLQVAVAAYCLTHKSAGRGTGIPIAVARHALAYLPIEVTDRIGDIKRIERDWVLREYGNQPIIWNPVEEGNPHLLVCGVSGMGKSTLMYYLIVKLLMRGYPVTVLDPLGQYTKFAKMLEIILNKKEYHNLISDAFKVSDPEKAKKGWAGCRIYSVTESGINVLEPVVGEPKIQIAEDLSYALAIVERQTPGATQHYLLTTSAVTLMESSEKPKLSQLAKLLEQAGNRLLVMKRLKAYEAAMNLAMRIRLLSRYLEPDGEPLKPRMLEAKPGDGKTGKWGELVVVDLSGIHDDDTRRITMELLLRKLRLYISKRPLAPTSKPWFIVVDEAWALMKSHSEYRSVINEMIREVRNRGVGMILLTQRAGDVDKDALANVGTKIYLRLGEEADVEHLVQYTGCHLLREIIHQMDKHEGLILKRFAGVDKVSRASMYRAGADMMLIGRMAHLYPPEEPWKEAEKIIDEARKRAERRIEELSKTAEADEILQVAVAQTSNAATTSPTPHPSGSGKQVEEQGSMVEHGERAHKPSPTIIKSTTFAKKITRVTITIGKIAEIIKEVGHQDIESIALDKLAILISHIPRRDTGDTLPLDDPIASTLLDTGLAKRSGNRVIIQPQIISLKERLIRRAGPKIVDLMDTVRRSTCPKCLTILNQDKTCPSCKRRWEL
;
A
#
# COMPACT_ATOMS: atom_id res chain seq x y z
N MET A 1 -22.64 21.27 62.77
CA MET A 1 -22.12 22.28 63.73
C MET A 1 -22.24 23.62 63.02
N ILE A 2 -23.06 24.60 63.43
CA ILE A 2 -23.62 24.95 64.73
C ILE A 2 -25.07 25.42 64.49
N PHE A 3 -26.02 24.83 65.21
CA PHE A 3 -27.31 25.43 65.50
C PHE A 3 -27.07 26.51 66.56
N SER A 4 -27.51 27.74 66.36
CA SER A 4 -27.71 28.71 67.44
C SER A 4 -29.11 29.25 67.37
N LEU A 5 -29.86 28.96 68.45
CA LEU A 5 -31.10 29.58 68.84
C LEU A 5 -30.94 31.10 69.00
N GLY A 6 -32.01 31.83 68.70
CA GLY A 6 -32.38 33.11 69.32
C GLY A 6 -31.35 34.25 69.29
N GLY A 7 -31.51 35.17 68.34
CA GLY A 7 -30.87 36.48 68.38
C GLY A 7 -30.75 37.10 67.01
N ASN A 8 -31.46 38.21 66.78
CA ASN A 8 -31.25 39.09 65.63
C ASN A 8 -29.77 39.52 65.59
N VAL A 9 -29.02 38.99 64.63
CA VAL A 9 -27.74 39.57 64.22
C VAL A 9 -27.78 39.71 62.70
N ASP A 10 -27.98 40.95 62.27
CA ASP A 10 -27.84 41.38 60.88
C ASP A 10 -26.38 41.17 60.42
N ILE A 11 -26.13 40.11 59.64
CA ILE A 11 -24.78 39.81 59.09
C ILE A 11 -24.66 40.23 57.61
N ILE A 12 -25.63 40.96 57.04
CA ILE A 12 -25.54 41.41 55.62
C ILE A 12 -25.89 42.90 55.47
N GLY A 13 -25.21 43.75 56.23
CA GLY A 13 -25.22 45.21 56.04
C GLY A 13 -23.96 45.70 55.33
N PRO A 14 -23.77 45.41 54.03
CA PRO A 14 -23.58 46.51 53.08
C PRO A 14 -24.08 46.26 51.64
N ILE A 15 -24.78 45.15 51.34
CA ILE A 15 -25.20 44.80 49.96
C ILE A 15 -26.60 45.36 49.62
N THR A 16 -27.37 45.79 50.61
CA THR A 16 -28.76 46.26 50.47
C THR A 16 -28.92 47.77 50.19
N THR A 17 -27.83 48.55 50.19
CA THR A 17 -27.86 50.01 49.96
C THR A 17 -27.92 50.41 48.49
N ILE A 18 -27.83 49.46 47.55
CA ILE A 18 -28.12 49.71 46.15
C ILE A 18 -29.65 49.61 45.99
N PRO A 19 -30.38 50.70 45.68
CA PRO A 19 -31.85 50.72 45.68
C PRO A 19 -32.46 49.70 44.72
N VAL A 20 -31.75 49.38 43.63
CA VAL A 20 -32.15 48.33 42.68
C VAL A 20 -32.04 46.95 43.30
N ILE A 21 -31.01 46.66 44.10
CA ILE A 21 -30.82 45.36 44.75
C ILE A 21 -31.74 45.21 45.96
N GLY A 22 -31.95 46.28 46.74
CA GLY A 22 -32.94 46.31 47.82
C GLY A 22 -34.37 46.11 47.32
N TRP A 23 -34.72 46.76 46.21
CA TRP A 23 -36.01 46.55 45.54
C TRP A 23 -36.13 45.13 44.97
N LEU A 24 -35.10 44.61 44.30
CA LEU A 24 -35.07 43.23 43.80
C LEU A 24 -35.24 42.22 44.94
N TYR A 25 -34.59 42.44 46.09
CA TYR A 25 -34.70 41.58 47.26
C TYR A 25 -36.10 41.63 47.86
N SER A 26 -36.72 42.81 47.95
CA SER A 26 -38.11 42.95 48.42
C SER A 26 -39.16 42.34 47.48
N VAL A 27 -38.88 42.28 46.17
CA VAL A 27 -39.74 41.66 45.15
C VAL A 27 -39.50 40.15 45.03
N LEU A 28 -38.26 39.68 45.23
CA LEU A 28 -37.89 38.26 45.17
C LEU A 28 -38.09 37.51 46.50
N ALA A 29 -38.14 38.22 47.64
CA ALA A 29 -38.17 37.63 48.98
C ALA A 29 -39.46 37.95 49.75
N LEU A 30 -40.62 37.66 49.17
CA LEU A 30 -41.87 37.46 49.93
C LEU A 30 -42.28 35.97 49.92
N PRO A 31 -41.52 35.09 50.61
CA PRO A 31 -41.84 33.67 50.72
C PRO A 31 -43.16 33.49 51.47
N GLY A 32 -44.05 32.69 50.89
CA GLY A 32 -45.38 32.42 51.45
C GLY A 32 -46.48 33.39 51.02
N THR A 33 -46.18 34.44 50.25
CA THR A 33 -47.22 35.24 49.58
C THR A 33 -47.55 34.64 48.20
N GLY A 34 -48.80 34.75 47.76
CA GLY A 34 -49.21 34.27 46.42
C GLY A 34 -48.37 34.86 45.28
N ILE A 35 -47.88 36.10 45.45
CA ILE A 35 -47.03 36.80 44.48
C ILE A 35 -45.61 36.20 44.44
N GLY A 36 -45.01 35.90 45.59
CA GLY A 36 -43.70 35.25 45.66
C GLY A 36 -43.72 33.83 45.10
N ILE A 37 -44.78 33.06 45.37
CA ILE A 37 -45.00 31.73 44.78
C ILE A 37 -45.14 31.82 43.26
N ALA A 38 -45.93 32.79 42.76
CA ALA A 38 -46.12 32.99 41.33
C ALA A 38 -44.80 33.38 40.62
N TRP A 39 -43.99 34.25 41.22
CA TRP A 39 -42.69 34.66 40.68
C TRP A 39 -41.66 33.53 40.70
N GLY A 40 -41.55 32.80 41.81
CA GLY A 40 -40.67 31.63 41.90
C GLY A 40 -41.06 30.53 40.91
N ALA A 41 -42.37 30.30 40.72
CA ALA A 41 -42.89 29.37 39.72
C ALA A 41 -42.55 29.83 38.30
N ALA A 42 -42.79 31.10 37.98
CA ALA A 42 -42.48 31.67 36.67
C ALA A 42 -40.98 31.57 36.34
N LEU A 43 -40.11 31.87 37.31
CA LEU A 43 -38.66 31.77 37.15
C LEU A 43 -38.21 30.33 36.94
N THR A 44 -38.77 29.39 37.70
CA THR A 44 -38.48 27.95 37.59
C THR A 44 -38.93 27.39 36.24
N ILE A 45 -40.10 27.80 35.75
CA ILE A 45 -40.62 27.41 34.43
C ILE A 45 -39.75 28.01 33.32
N ALA A 46 -39.43 29.31 33.37
CA ALA A 46 -38.64 29.99 32.35
C ALA A 46 -37.21 29.41 32.25
N ILE A 47 -36.56 29.21 33.40
CA ILE A 47 -35.22 28.61 33.47
C ILE A 47 -35.26 27.13 33.06
N GLY A 48 -36.28 26.38 33.48
CA GLY A 48 -36.48 24.99 33.08
C GLY A 48 -36.64 24.84 31.57
N LEU A 49 -37.47 25.67 30.94
CA LEU A 49 -37.63 25.73 29.48
C LEU A 49 -36.33 26.14 28.77
N LEU A 50 -35.64 27.16 29.27
CA LEU A 50 -34.36 27.59 28.71
C LEU A 50 -33.31 26.47 28.79
N ALA A 51 -33.18 25.81 29.94
CA ALA A 51 -32.27 24.70 30.14
C ALA A 51 -32.59 23.54 29.19
N VAL A 52 -33.88 23.20 29.04
CA VAL A 52 -34.34 22.19 28.07
C VAL A 52 -33.99 22.62 26.65
N MET A 53 -34.23 23.86 26.26
CA MET A 53 -33.89 24.36 24.92
C MET A 53 -32.38 24.34 24.67
N VAL A 54 -31.56 24.72 25.65
CA VAL A 54 -30.09 24.66 25.57
C VAL A 54 -29.61 23.22 25.44
N VAL A 55 -30.14 22.31 26.25
CA VAL A 55 -29.77 20.89 26.21
C VAL A 55 -30.30 20.22 24.93
N ARG A 56 -31.46 20.63 24.42
CA ARG A 56 -32.02 20.16 23.15
C ARG A 56 -31.21 20.66 21.96
N SER A 57 -30.81 21.94 21.95
CA SER A 57 -30.11 22.62 20.85
C SER A 57 -28.60 22.33 20.78
N ARG A 58 -27.94 21.96 21.88
CA ARG A 58 -26.48 21.71 21.90
C ARG A 58 -26.10 20.28 22.25
N THR A 59 -25.25 19.68 21.42
CA THR A 59 -24.63 18.36 21.65
C THR A 59 -23.43 18.47 22.59
N ALA A 60 -23.62 18.76 23.89
CA ALA A 60 -22.52 18.83 24.86
C ALA A 60 -22.03 17.43 25.30
N VAL A 61 -20.97 16.89 24.69
CA VAL A 61 -20.47 15.52 24.97
C VAL A 61 -19.63 15.49 26.25
N ALA A 62 -20.25 15.54 27.44
CA ALA A 62 -19.58 15.28 28.72
C ALA A 62 -20.05 13.96 29.33
N GLY A 63 -19.10 13.11 29.74
CA GLY A 63 -19.37 11.78 30.28
C GLY A 63 -18.86 11.67 31.70
N LEU A 64 -19.67 12.10 32.66
CA LEU A 64 -19.57 11.66 34.05
C LEU A 64 -20.35 10.34 34.16
N ASN A 65 -19.78 9.22 33.72
CA ASN A 65 -20.38 7.89 33.95
C ASN A 65 -19.47 7.07 34.85
N LYS A 66 -19.67 7.25 36.16
CA LYS A 66 -19.88 6.21 37.19
C LYS A 66 -20.04 6.94 38.53
N LEU A 67 -21.19 7.60 38.69
CA LEU A 67 -21.81 7.75 40.00
C LEU A 67 -22.94 6.73 40.04
N THR A 68 -22.57 5.47 40.16
CA THR A 68 -23.48 4.46 40.69
C THR A 68 -23.60 4.77 42.18
N VAL A 69 -24.62 5.55 42.55
CA VAL A 69 -25.05 5.60 43.96
C VAL A 69 -25.75 4.26 44.22
N GLY A 70 -24.96 3.25 44.58
CA GLY A 70 -25.39 2.03 45.27
C GLY A 70 -26.58 1.26 44.70
N GLY A 71 -26.59 0.90 43.42
CA GLY A 71 -27.53 -0.10 42.88
C GLY A 71 -29.04 0.22 42.97
N ALA A 72 -29.42 1.42 43.43
CA ALA A 72 -30.81 1.80 43.57
C ALA A 72 -31.40 2.19 42.20
N SER A 73 -32.57 1.65 41.87
CA SER A 73 -33.35 2.13 40.73
C SER A 73 -33.56 3.64 40.89
N ALA A 74 -33.41 4.40 39.82
CA ALA A 74 -33.54 5.85 39.85
C ALA A 74 -34.99 6.33 40.09
N ALA A 75 -35.88 5.41 40.48
CA ALA A 75 -37.19 5.65 41.08
C ALA A 75 -37.05 6.05 42.56
N LEU A 76 -36.08 5.51 43.31
CA LEU A 76 -35.88 5.80 44.73
C LEU A 76 -35.62 7.29 45.03
N PRO A 77 -34.70 8.00 44.34
CA PRO A 77 -34.51 9.44 44.55
C PRO A 77 -35.69 10.29 44.05
N LEU A 78 -36.46 9.81 43.06
CA LEU A 78 -37.67 10.48 42.57
C LEU A 78 -38.81 10.40 43.59
N VAL A 79 -39.04 9.20 44.13
CA VAL A 79 -40.01 8.95 45.21
C VAL A 79 -39.58 9.70 46.47
N GLY A 80 -38.31 9.64 46.83
CA GLY A 80 -37.74 10.40 47.95
C GLY A 80 -37.92 11.91 47.79
N ARG A 81 -37.72 12.45 46.59
CA ARG A 81 -37.93 13.88 46.29
C ARG A 81 -39.40 14.31 46.44
N VAL A 82 -40.34 13.54 45.89
CA VAL A 82 -41.78 13.81 46.04
C VAL A 82 -42.19 13.73 47.51
N PHE A 83 -41.69 12.71 48.22
CA PHE A 83 -41.97 12.52 49.63
C PHE A 83 -41.42 13.67 50.48
N ILE A 84 -40.14 14.05 50.33
CA ILE A 84 -39.52 15.15 51.08
C ILE A 84 -40.19 16.49 50.72
N ALA A 85 -40.55 16.73 49.45
CA ALA A 85 -41.27 17.94 49.05
C ALA A 85 -42.67 18.02 49.68
N ALA A 86 -43.41 16.91 49.71
CA ALA A 86 -44.69 16.82 50.41
C ALA A 86 -44.53 17.01 51.93
N LEU A 87 -43.45 16.48 52.50
CA LEU A 87 -43.12 16.61 53.93
C LEU A 87 -42.77 18.06 54.28
N PHE A 88 -42.05 18.78 53.42
CA PHE A 88 -41.76 20.22 53.56
C PHE A 88 -43.02 21.08 53.43
N ILE A 89 -44.00 20.65 52.63
CA ILE A 89 -45.30 21.32 52.52
C ILE A 89 -46.17 21.06 53.75
N TRP A 90 -46.12 19.85 54.31
CA TRP A 90 -47.05 19.40 55.36
C TRP A 90 -46.55 19.60 56.80
N LEU A 91 -45.25 19.39 57.06
CA LEU A 91 -44.60 19.53 58.38
C LEU A 91 -43.76 20.79 58.52
N GLY A 92 -43.49 21.49 57.41
CA GLY A 92 -42.76 22.74 57.42
C GLY A 92 -43.60 23.85 58.03
N GLY A 93 -43.42 24.12 59.33
CA GLY A 93 -44.14 25.18 60.05
C GLY A 93 -43.80 26.61 59.58
N ASP A 94 -42.75 26.77 58.77
CA ASP A 94 -42.28 28.07 58.28
C ASP A 94 -42.58 28.25 56.78
N THR A 95 -43.06 29.44 56.39
CA THR A 95 -43.45 29.81 55.02
C THR A 95 -42.37 29.52 53.96
N TRP A 96 -41.10 29.57 54.36
CA TRP A 96 -39.95 29.24 53.51
C TRP A 96 -39.89 27.76 53.12
N THR A 97 -40.16 26.86 54.06
CA THR A 97 -40.05 25.41 53.84
C THR A 97 -41.14 24.91 52.88
N SER A 98 -42.37 25.39 53.04
CA SER A 98 -43.46 25.10 52.11
C SER A 98 -43.22 25.71 50.73
N TYR A 99 -42.66 26.92 50.67
CA TYR A 99 -42.28 27.59 49.40
C TYR A 99 -41.27 26.75 48.59
N PHE A 100 -40.20 26.25 49.23
CA PHE A 100 -39.23 25.39 48.54
C PHE A 100 -39.81 24.05 48.11
N GLY A 101 -40.71 23.46 48.92
CA GLY A 101 -41.43 22.23 48.56
C GLY A 101 -42.27 22.39 47.29
N VAL A 102 -43.03 23.50 47.18
CA VAL A 102 -43.85 23.80 46.00
C VAL A 102 -42.99 24.02 44.74
N LEU A 103 -41.92 24.81 44.84
CA LEU A 103 -41.03 25.04 43.69
C LEU A 103 -40.37 23.73 43.21
N ASN A 104 -40.00 22.86 44.15
CA ASN A 104 -39.35 21.59 43.83
C ASN A 104 -40.28 20.64 43.05
N LEU A 105 -41.58 20.65 43.36
CA LEU A 105 -42.62 19.93 42.59
C LEU A 105 -42.83 20.55 41.20
N ILE A 106 -42.84 21.87 41.08
CA ILE A 106 -42.97 22.58 39.79
C ILE A 106 -41.77 22.28 38.87
N ALA A 107 -40.57 22.13 39.43
CA ALA A 107 -39.37 21.79 38.66
C ALA A 107 -39.34 20.32 38.18
N LEU A 108 -40.12 19.43 38.81
CA LEU A 108 -40.07 17.98 38.56
C LEU A 108 -40.30 17.57 37.09
N PRO A 109 -41.29 18.12 36.34
CA PRO A 109 -41.51 17.75 34.95
C PRO A 109 -40.34 18.15 34.04
N PHE A 110 -39.72 19.30 34.31
CA PHE A 110 -38.55 19.77 33.56
C PHE A 110 -37.32 18.90 33.85
N ASP A 111 -37.12 18.53 35.11
CA ASP A 111 -36.02 17.66 35.53
C ASP A 111 -36.18 16.23 34.94
N LEU A 112 -37.40 15.71 34.88
CA LEU A 112 -37.74 14.44 34.22
C LEU A 112 -37.51 14.50 32.70
N MET A 113 -37.93 15.58 32.05
CA MET A 113 -37.72 15.77 30.61
C MET A 113 -36.22 15.91 30.29
N MET A 114 -35.49 16.69 31.09
CA MET A 114 -34.03 16.81 31.01
C MET A 114 -33.34 15.46 31.18
N ARG A 115 -33.76 14.68 32.17
CA ARG A 115 -33.27 13.31 32.39
C ARG A 115 -33.53 12.41 31.19
N GLY A 116 -34.73 12.45 30.60
CA GLY A 116 -35.07 11.70 29.40
C GLY A 116 -34.18 12.07 28.20
N ILE A 117 -33.97 13.37 27.97
CA ILE A 117 -33.12 13.89 26.89
C ILE A 117 -31.64 13.52 27.13
N LEU A 118 -31.16 13.57 28.36
CA LEU A 118 -29.79 13.18 28.72
C LEU A 118 -29.58 11.66 28.58
N ASN A 119 -30.56 10.85 28.99
CA ASN A 119 -30.47 9.38 28.92
C ASN A 119 -30.52 8.86 27.48
N SER A 120 -31.45 9.37 26.67
CA SER A 120 -31.54 9.07 25.22
C SER A 120 -30.28 9.48 24.43
N ARG A 121 -29.44 10.35 24.99
CA ARG A 121 -28.14 10.77 24.41
C ARG A 121 -26.93 10.11 25.09
N GLY A 122 -27.14 9.04 25.88
CA GLY A 122 -26.08 8.23 26.49
C GLY A 122 -25.38 8.85 27.71
N ARG A 123 -26.00 9.82 28.39
CA ARG A 123 -25.40 10.59 29.51
C ARG A 123 -25.98 10.22 30.88
N ALA A 124 -26.04 8.93 31.19
CA ALA A 124 -26.72 8.39 32.37
C ALA A 124 -26.30 9.01 33.72
N GLY A 125 -25.02 9.32 33.96
CA GLY A 125 -24.60 9.87 35.25
C GLY A 125 -24.91 11.37 35.43
N LEU A 126 -24.95 12.15 34.34
CA LEU A 126 -25.50 13.51 34.38
C LEU A 126 -27.03 13.51 34.49
N ALA A 127 -27.68 12.45 34.02
CA ALA A 127 -29.13 12.28 34.11
C ALA A 127 -29.62 12.02 35.56
N ILE A 128 -28.71 11.63 36.47
CA ILE A 128 -28.99 11.49 37.91
C ILE A 128 -29.04 12.85 38.60
N VAL A 129 -28.27 13.84 38.13
CA VAL A 129 -28.18 15.17 38.77
C VAL A 129 -29.55 15.85 38.89
N PRO A 130 -30.39 15.97 37.82
CA PRO A 130 -31.75 16.50 37.96
C PRO A 130 -32.64 15.69 38.92
N ALA A 131 -32.38 14.39 39.10
CA ALA A 131 -33.14 13.55 40.02
C ALA A 131 -32.72 13.74 41.49
N LEU A 132 -31.54 14.32 41.76
CA LEU A 132 -31.01 14.63 43.08
C LEU A 132 -31.34 16.05 43.55
N ASN A 133 -32.20 16.79 42.82
CA ASN A 133 -32.62 18.13 43.19
C ASN A 133 -33.44 18.10 44.50
N MET A 134 -32.75 18.17 45.65
CA MET A 134 -33.38 18.16 46.98
C MET A 134 -33.99 19.54 47.30
N PRO A 135 -35.10 19.59 48.05
CA PRO A 135 -35.81 20.82 48.39
C PRO A 135 -35.06 21.76 49.37
N LEU A 136 -33.75 21.59 49.54
CA LEU A 136 -32.88 22.45 50.36
C LEU A 136 -32.38 23.68 49.59
N LEU A 137 -32.45 23.68 48.26
CA LEU A 137 -32.01 24.78 47.40
C LEU A 137 -33.12 25.14 46.39
N PRO A 138 -33.19 26.42 45.94
CA PRO A 138 -34.07 26.79 44.86
C PRO A 138 -33.80 25.93 43.61
N PRO A 139 -34.82 25.23 43.08
CA PRO A 139 -34.61 24.18 42.08
C PRO A 139 -34.08 24.68 40.73
N TYR A 140 -34.28 25.97 40.44
CA TYR A 140 -33.74 26.62 39.25
C TYR A 140 -32.21 26.74 39.25
N LEU A 141 -31.53 26.75 40.41
CA LEU A 141 -30.06 26.82 40.47
C LEU A 141 -29.40 25.60 39.86
N LEU A 142 -29.98 24.41 40.07
CA LEU A 142 -29.46 23.17 39.49
C LEU A 142 -29.65 23.14 37.97
N GLN A 143 -30.79 23.66 37.50
CA GLN A 143 -31.08 23.79 36.07
C GLN A 143 -30.12 24.80 35.40
N VAL A 144 -29.82 25.93 36.07
CA VAL A 144 -28.79 26.89 35.64
C VAL A 144 -27.42 26.25 35.64
N ALA A 145 -27.05 25.48 36.67
CA ALA A 145 -25.74 24.82 36.74
C ALA A 145 -25.57 23.79 35.61
N VAL A 146 -26.59 23.00 35.30
CA VAL A 146 -26.57 22.04 34.17
C VAL A 146 -26.51 22.78 32.84
N ALA A 147 -27.28 23.88 32.68
CA ALA A 147 -27.26 24.70 31.47
C ALA A 147 -25.90 25.39 31.28
N ALA A 148 -25.37 26.02 32.32
CA ALA A 148 -24.05 26.66 32.34
C ALA A 148 -22.94 25.65 32.06
N TYR A 149 -22.97 24.47 32.68
CA TYR A 149 -22.04 23.38 32.38
C TYR A 149 -22.10 22.94 30.91
N CYS A 150 -23.30 22.87 30.33
CA CYS A 150 -23.48 22.58 28.89
C CYS A 150 -23.01 23.73 27.98
N LEU A 151 -22.96 24.97 28.48
CA LEU A 151 -22.49 26.15 27.76
C LEU A 151 -20.96 26.33 27.85
N THR A 152 -20.37 26.06 29.02
CA THR A 152 -18.93 26.22 29.30
C THR A 152 -18.10 25.07 28.75
N HIS A 153 -18.61 23.84 28.80
CA HIS A 153 -18.04 22.76 28.02
C HIS A 153 -18.42 22.95 26.56
N LYS A 154 -17.58 23.69 25.83
CA LYS A 154 -17.50 23.61 24.37
C LYS A 154 -17.62 22.14 24.00
N SER A 155 -18.70 21.79 23.29
CA SER A 155 -18.71 20.57 22.50
C SER A 155 -17.40 20.57 21.73
N ALA A 156 -16.52 19.60 22.00
CA ALA A 156 -15.50 19.22 21.04
C ALA A 156 -16.20 19.22 19.68
N GLY A 157 -15.76 20.10 18.79
CA GLY A 157 -16.42 20.27 17.49
C GLY A 157 -16.61 18.89 16.87
N ARG A 158 -17.63 18.73 16.02
CA ARG A 158 -17.72 17.58 15.10
C ARG A 158 -16.30 17.32 14.60
N GLY A 159 -15.72 16.18 14.97
CA GLY A 159 -14.28 15.96 14.87
C GLY A 159 -13.77 16.37 13.49
N THR A 160 -12.81 17.27 13.48
CA THR A 160 -12.10 17.87 12.34
C THR A 160 -11.24 16.86 11.57
N GLY A 161 -11.61 15.57 11.61
CA GLY A 161 -10.88 14.47 10.98
C GLY A 161 -11.71 13.69 9.97
N ILE A 162 -11.10 12.65 9.42
CA ILE A 162 -11.66 11.76 8.42
C ILE A 162 -12.23 10.53 9.14
N PRO A 163 -13.53 10.21 9.02
CA PRO A 163 -14.07 8.98 9.57
C PRO A 163 -13.53 7.80 8.75
N ILE A 164 -12.70 6.96 9.36
CA ILE A 164 -12.02 5.82 8.71
C ILE A 164 -12.74 4.49 8.96
N ALA A 165 -13.53 4.39 10.03
CA ALA A 165 -14.28 3.19 10.37
C ALA A 165 -15.45 3.49 11.32
N VAL A 166 -16.30 2.50 11.56
CA VAL A 166 -17.27 2.46 12.64
C VAL A 166 -16.84 1.36 13.61
N ALA A 167 -16.43 1.74 14.81
CA ALA A 167 -16.11 0.81 15.89
C ALA A 167 -17.34 -0.05 16.20
N ARG A 168 -17.11 -1.33 16.48
CA ARG A 168 -18.12 -2.26 17.02
C ARG A 168 -17.66 -2.76 18.38
N HIS A 169 -16.39 -3.13 18.46
CA HIS A 169 -15.79 -3.68 19.67
C HIS A 169 -14.48 -2.97 20.02
N ALA A 170 -14.10 -3.05 21.29
CA ALA A 170 -12.82 -2.61 21.79
C ALA A 170 -12.18 -3.74 22.61
N LEU A 171 -10.88 -3.94 22.43
CA LEU A 171 -10.10 -4.84 23.27
C LEU A 171 -9.64 -4.08 24.51
N ALA A 172 -9.97 -4.62 25.68
CA ALA A 172 -9.61 -4.03 26.96
C ALA A 172 -8.98 -5.09 27.86
N TYR A 173 -7.90 -4.72 28.54
CA TYR A 173 -7.23 -5.57 29.52
C TYR A 173 -7.82 -5.29 30.91
N LEU A 174 -8.67 -6.19 31.41
CA LEU A 174 -9.53 -5.97 32.57
C LEU A 174 -9.43 -7.12 33.58
N PRO A 175 -9.70 -6.86 34.88
CA PRO A 175 -9.86 -7.93 35.84
C PRO A 175 -11.10 -8.77 35.50
N ILE A 176 -10.92 -10.09 35.49
CA ILE A 176 -11.95 -11.12 35.31
C ILE A 176 -12.00 -11.94 36.59
N GLU A 177 -13.23 -12.17 37.07
CA GLU A 177 -13.50 -13.04 38.22
C GLU A 177 -13.61 -14.48 37.72
N VAL A 178 -12.69 -15.34 38.15
CA VAL A 178 -12.75 -16.77 37.89
C VAL A 178 -13.59 -17.40 39.00
N THR A 179 -14.81 -17.82 38.64
CA THR A 179 -15.75 -18.43 39.59
C THR A 179 -15.65 -19.97 39.59
N ASP A 180 -15.97 -20.56 40.73
CA ASP A 180 -16.27 -21.98 40.91
C ASP A 180 -17.54 -22.38 40.09
N ARG A 181 -17.79 -23.68 39.90
CA ARG A 181 -19.07 -24.22 39.41
C ARG A 181 -20.29 -23.80 40.24
N ILE A 182 -20.08 -23.41 41.50
CA ILE A 182 -21.10 -22.92 42.45
C ILE A 182 -21.25 -21.39 42.36
N GLY A 183 -20.40 -20.68 41.61
CA GLY A 183 -20.46 -19.23 41.42
C GLY A 183 -19.62 -18.42 42.39
N ASP A 184 -18.91 -19.06 43.33
CA ASP A 184 -18.00 -18.37 44.25
C ASP A 184 -16.73 -17.90 43.54
N ILE A 185 -16.32 -16.65 43.80
CA ILE A 185 -15.12 -16.06 43.20
C ILE A 185 -13.88 -16.73 43.80
N LYS A 186 -13.16 -17.49 42.97
CA LYS A 186 -11.97 -18.24 43.38
C LYS A 186 -10.69 -17.41 43.22
N ARG A 187 -10.59 -16.61 42.16
CA ARG A 187 -9.44 -15.74 41.87
C ARG A 187 -9.84 -14.60 40.95
N ILE A 188 -9.22 -13.43 41.12
CA ILE A 188 -9.33 -12.30 40.19
C ILE A 188 -8.03 -12.24 39.40
N GLU A 189 -8.10 -12.48 38.10
CA GLU A 189 -6.96 -12.38 37.17
C GLU A 189 -7.22 -11.27 36.16
N ARG A 190 -6.17 -10.69 35.56
CA ARG A 190 -6.36 -9.72 34.48
C ARG A 190 -6.18 -10.41 33.15
N ASP A 191 -7.13 -10.21 32.26
CA ASP A 191 -7.01 -10.71 30.91
C ASP A 191 -7.61 -9.78 29.87
N TRP A 192 -7.31 -10.04 28.61
CA TRP A 192 -7.92 -9.36 27.48
C TRP A 192 -9.37 -9.79 27.32
N VAL A 193 -10.26 -8.82 27.17
CA VAL A 193 -11.68 -9.04 26.93
C VAL A 193 -12.13 -8.20 25.75
N LEU A 194 -12.91 -8.82 24.87
CA LEU A 194 -13.63 -8.12 23.81
C LEU A 194 -14.89 -7.48 24.38
N ARG A 195 -14.98 -6.15 24.34
CA ARG A 195 -16.17 -5.42 24.80
C ARG A 195 -16.88 -4.75 23.64
N GLU A 196 -18.21 -4.77 23.67
CA GLU A 196 -19.00 -3.92 22.79
C GLU A 196 -18.70 -2.45 23.07
N TYR A 197 -18.32 -1.73 22.01
CA TYR A 197 -18.04 -0.30 22.05
C TYR A 197 -19.21 0.52 21.46
N GLY A 198 -20.15 -0.16 20.79
CA GLY A 198 -21.26 0.44 20.05
C GLY A 198 -20.82 1.07 18.72
N ASN A 199 -21.78 1.40 17.84
CA ASN A 199 -21.54 1.89 16.47
C ASN A 199 -21.00 3.35 16.42
N GLN A 200 -19.83 3.60 17.00
CA GLN A 200 -19.21 4.92 17.05
C GLN A 200 -18.23 5.13 15.88
N PRO A 201 -18.26 6.29 15.19
CA PRO A 201 -17.30 6.57 14.14
C PRO A 201 -15.88 6.75 14.70
N ILE A 202 -14.91 6.04 14.12
CA ILE A 202 -13.49 6.23 14.38
C ILE A 202 -12.98 7.30 13.42
N ILE A 203 -12.53 8.41 13.98
CA ILE A 203 -12.05 9.58 13.25
C ILE A 203 -10.53 9.59 13.29
N TRP A 204 -9.89 9.76 12.13
CA TRP A 204 -8.46 10.00 11.98
C TRP A 204 -8.20 11.47 11.65
N ASN A 205 -7.43 12.16 12.48
CA ASN A 205 -7.04 13.54 12.27
C ASN A 205 -5.50 13.64 12.20
N PRO A 206 -4.92 13.71 11.00
CA PRO A 206 -3.47 13.69 10.84
C PRO A 206 -2.77 14.92 11.43
N VAL A 207 -3.47 16.05 11.59
CA VAL A 207 -2.89 17.29 12.12
C VAL A 207 -2.94 17.33 13.65
N GLU A 208 -4.07 16.95 14.25
CA GLU A 208 -4.24 16.97 15.72
C GLU A 208 -3.47 15.84 16.42
N GLU A 209 -3.26 14.71 15.76
CA GLU A 209 -2.60 13.54 16.35
C GLU A 209 -1.06 13.65 16.36
N GLY A 210 -0.48 14.66 15.70
CA GLY A 210 0.96 14.91 15.61
C GLY A 210 1.76 13.91 14.76
N ASN A 211 1.21 12.71 14.53
CA ASN A 211 1.79 11.69 13.66
C ASN A 211 0.83 11.35 12.50
N PRO A 212 1.07 11.88 11.29
CA PRO A 212 0.20 11.67 10.14
C PRO A 212 0.46 10.33 9.42
N HIS A 213 1.40 9.50 9.87
CA HIS A 213 1.67 8.21 9.21
C HIS A 213 0.54 7.20 9.46
N LEU A 214 0.15 6.52 8.39
CA LEU A 214 -0.89 5.50 8.41
C LEU A 214 -0.40 4.22 7.71
N LEU A 215 -0.63 3.07 8.33
CA LEU A 215 -0.34 1.75 7.75
C LEU A 215 -1.64 0.96 7.58
N VAL A 216 -1.82 0.34 6.42
CA VAL A 216 -2.89 -0.65 6.18
C VAL A 216 -2.28 -1.99 5.77
N CYS A 217 -2.54 -3.02 6.58
CA CYS A 217 -2.14 -4.40 6.33
C CYS A 217 -3.36 -5.29 6.11
N GLY A 218 -3.24 -6.31 5.27
CA GLY A 218 -4.31 -7.29 5.08
C GLY A 218 -4.14 -8.11 3.80
N VAL A 219 -4.75 -9.29 3.72
CA VAL A 219 -4.68 -10.10 2.50
C VAL A 219 -5.45 -9.44 1.34
N SER A 220 -5.15 -9.88 0.11
CA SER A 220 -5.86 -9.41 -1.09
C SER A 220 -7.37 -9.66 -0.98
N GLY A 221 -8.17 -8.73 -1.50
CA GLY A 221 -9.64 -8.82 -1.48
C GLY A 221 -10.34 -8.37 -0.19
N MET A 222 -9.62 -8.07 0.90
CA MET A 222 -10.23 -7.68 2.18
C MET A 222 -10.71 -6.23 2.26
N GLY A 223 -10.42 -5.41 1.24
CA GLY A 223 -10.91 -4.02 1.16
C GLY A 223 -9.84 -2.93 1.31
N LYS A 224 -8.55 -3.25 1.18
CA LYS A 224 -7.45 -2.26 1.23
C LYS A 224 -7.61 -1.16 0.19
N SER A 225 -7.71 -1.52 -1.10
CA SER A 225 -7.82 -0.54 -2.18
C SER A 225 -9.12 0.29 -2.05
N THR A 226 -10.23 -0.34 -1.65
CA THR A 226 -11.51 0.38 -1.44
C THR A 226 -11.47 1.35 -0.27
N LEU A 227 -10.76 1.01 0.81
CA LEU A 227 -10.46 1.93 1.91
C LEU A 227 -9.56 3.07 1.42
N MET A 228 -8.55 2.76 0.60
CA MET A 228 -7.62 3.75 0.07
C MET A 228 -8.33 4.74 -0.88
N TYR A 229 -9.17 4.28 -1.81
CA TYR A 229 -9.97 5.15 -2.68
C TYR A 229 -10.83 6.13 -1.87
N TYR A 230 -11.50 5.61 -0.82
CA TYR A 230 -12.26 6.44 0.10
C TYR A 230 -11.38 7.48 0.79
N LEU A 231 -10.23 7.04 1.32
CA LEU A 231 -9.32 7.90 2.07
C LEU A 231 -8.70 8.99 1.20
N ILE A 232 -8.26 8.66 -0.02
CA ILE A 232 -7.75 9.62 -1.02
C ILE A 232 -8.79 10.71 -1.27
N VAL A 233 -10.05 10.34 -1.58
CA VAL A 233 -11.11 11.32 -1.83
C VAL A 233 -11.34 12.21 -0.61
N LYS A 234 -11.42 11.62 0.60
CA LYS A 234 -11.65 12.41 1.83
C LYS A 234 -10.47 13.30 2.22
N LEU A 235 -9.25 12.94 1.84
CA LEU A 235 -8.06 13.77 1.98
C LEU A 235 -8.11 14.95 0.99
N LEU A 236 -8.33 14.67 -0.29
CA LEU A 236 -8.41 15.69 -1.35
C LEU A 236 -9.52 16.68 -1.06
N MET A 237 -10.72 16.24 -0.68
CA MET A 237 -11.85 17.09 -0.29
C MET A 237 -11.53 18.06 0.86
N ARG A 238 -10.61 17.70 1.75
CA ARG A 238 -10.18 18.56 2.87
C ARG A 238 -9.02 19.49 2.49
N GLY A 239 -8.57 19.44 1.24
CA GLY A 239 -7.48 20.25 0.73
C GLY A 239 -6.09 19.62 0.93
N TYR A 240 -5.99 18.37 1.38
CA TYR A 240 -4.69 17.71 1.53
C TYR A 240 -4.15 17.28 0.16
N PRO A 241 -2.90 17.62 -0.19
CA PRO A 241 -2.26 17.10 -1.39
C PRO A 241 -1.91 15.63 -1.23
N VAL A 242 -2.11 14.83 -2.29
CA VAL A 242 -1.84 13.39 -2.27
C VAL A 242 -1.01 12.99 -3.50
N THR A 243 0.08 12.27 -3.27
CA THR A 243 0.88 11.61 -4.32
C THR A 243 0.85 10.10 -4.10
N VAL A 244 0.57 9.33 -5.13
CA VAL A 244 0.48 7.87 -5.07
C VAL A 244 1.56 7.24 -5.96
N LEU A 245 2.35 6.32 -5.40
CA LEU A 245 3.20 5.41 -6.17
C LEU A 245 2.43 4.13 -6.45
N ASP A 246 2.15 3.87 -7.72
CA ASP A 246 1.21 2.83 -8.15
C ASP A 246 1.91 1.73 -8.97
N PRO A 247 2.38 0.64 -8.34
CA PRO A 247 3.00 -0.48 -9.03
C PRO A 247 2.04 -1.31 -9.88
N LEU A 248 0.73 -1.24 -9.62
CA LEU A 248 -0.27 -2.11 -10.26
C LEU A 248 -1.20 -1.36 -11.24
N GLY A 249 -1.15 -0.03 -11.27
CA GLY A 249 -1.96 0.83 -12.15
C GLY A 249 -3.41 1.01 -11.66
N GLN A 250 -3.74 0.55 -10.45
CA GLN A 250 -5.10 0.63 -9.90
C GLN A 250 -5.48 2.09 -9.59
N TYR A 251 -4.56 2.87 -9.05
CA TYR A 251 -4.77 4.28 -8.73
C TYR A 251 -4.69 5.16 -9.96
N THR A 252 -3.96 4.76 -11.00
CA THR A 252 -4.00 5.41 -12.31
C THR A 252 -5.40 5.36 -12.90
N LYS A 253 -6.02 4.16 -12.93
CA LYS A 253 -7.41 3.97 -13.36
C LYS A 253 -8.38 4.78 -12.49
N PHE A 254 -8.18 4.75 -11.17
CA PHE A 254 -8.99 5.52 -10.23
C PHE A 254 -8.90 7.04 -10.46
N ALA A 255 -7.70 7.59 -10.63
CA ALA A 255 -7.50 9.02 -10.89
C ALA A 255 -8.19 9.45 -12.18
N LYS A 256 -8.07 8.64 -13.24
CA LYS A 256 -8.76 8.92 -14.51
C LYS A 256 -10.28 8.83 -14.39
N MET A 257 -10.78 7.84 -13.64
CA MET A 257 -12.21 7.73 -13.33
C MET A 257 -12.73 8.94 -12.54
N LEU A 258 -11.98 9.42 -11.54
CA LEU A 258 -12.34 10.65 -10.80
C LEU A 258 -12.47 11.86 -11.74
N GLU A 259 -11.52 12.01 -12.67
CA GLU A 259 -11.55 13.07 -13.68
C GLU A 259 -12.79 12.97 -14.58
N ILE A 260 -13.14 11.77 -15.05
CA ILE A 260 -14.33 11.52 -15.88
C ILE A 260 -15.61 11.89 -15.11
N ILE A 261 -15.76 11.39 -13.88
CA ILE A 261 -16.96 11.62 -13.06
C ILE A 261 -17.16 13.11 -12.77
N LEU A 262 -16.09 13.84 -12.46
CA LEU A 262 -16.18 15.26 -12.10
C LEU A 262 -16.36 16.17 -13.33
N ASN A 263 -15.87 15.78 -14.50
CA ASN A 263 -15.95 16.63 -15.69
C ASN A 263 -17.22 16.40 -16.52
N LYS A 264 -17.67 15.15 -16.66
CA LYS A 264 -18.79 14.81 -17.53
C LYS A 264 -20.15 15.01 -16.87
N LYS A 265 -21.05 15.71 -17.56
CA LYS A 265 -22.40 16.01 -17.08
C LYS A 265 -23.24 14.76 -16.81
N GLU A 266 -23.03 13.70 -17.59
CA GLU A 266 -23.78 12.43 -17.47
C GLU A 266 -23.63 11.77 -16.09
N TYR A 267 -22.49 11.98 -15.42
CA TYR A 267 -22.19 11.38 -14.12
C TYR A 267 -22.44 12.31 -12.92
N HIS A 268 -22.99 13.52 -13.14
CA HIS A 268 -23.22 14.47 -12.05
C HIS A 268 -24.12 13.91 -10.93
N ASN A 269 -25.11 13.09 -11.30
CA ASN A 269 -26.00 12.43 -10.33
C ASN A 269 -25.26 11.38 -9.48
N LEU A 270 -24.15 10.82 -9.96
CA LEU A 270 -23.35 9.85 -9.21
C LEU A 270 -22.40 10.52 -8.20
N ILE A 271 -22.13 11.82 -8.33
CA ILE A 271 -21.16 12.53 -7.47
C ILE A 271 -21.63 12.55 -6.02
N SER A 272 -22.92 12.81 -5.77
CA SER A 272 -23.48 12.82 -4.41
C SER A 272 -23.35 11.46 -3.75
N ASP A 273 -23.59 10.39 -4.50
CA ASP A 273 -23.67 9.03 -3.98
C ASP A 273 -22.28 8.40 -3.83
N ALA A 274 -21.42 8.58 -4.85
CA ALA A 274 -20.05 8.07 -4.85
C ALA A 274 -19.21 8.75 -3.78
N PHE A 275 -19.28 10.09 -3.65
CA PHE A 275 -18.39 10.82 -2.75
C PHE A 275 -19.05 11.25 -1.44
N LYS A 276 -20.36 11.01 -1.28
CA LYS A 276 -21.17 11.44 -0.13
C LYS A 276 -21.06 12.95 0.10
N VAL A 277 -21.28 13.72 -0.97
CA VAL A 277 -21.20 15.20 -0.97
C VAL A 277 -22.58 15.77 -1.14
N SER A 278 -22.94 16.78 -0.34
CA SER A 278 -24.25 17.42 -0.39
C SER A 278 -24.46 18.29 -1.63
N ASP A 279 -23.37 18.78 -2.23
CA ASP A 279 -23.39 19.68 -3.40
C ASP A 279 -22.36 19.21 -4.45
N PRO A 280 -22.83 18.53 -5.52
CA PRO A 280 -21.99 18.09 -6.64
C PRO A 280 -21.26 19.21 -7.39
N GLU A 281 -21.90 20.37 -7.57
CA GLU A 281 -21.32 21.50 -8.31
C GLU A 281 -20.14 22.10 -7.55
N LYS A 282 -20.23 22.14 -6.21
CA LYS A 282 -19.10 22.53 -5.35
C LYS A 282 -17.93 21.55 -5.43
N ALA A 283 -18.20 20.25 -5.55
CA ALA A 283 -17.15 19.24 -5.74
C ALA A 283 -16.40 19.48 -7.06
N LYS A 284 -17.13 19.74 -8.15
CA LYS A 284 -16.56 20.05 -9.46
C LYS A 284 -15.70 21.31 -9.46
N LYS A 285 -16.23 22.42 -8.94
CA LYS A 285 -15.49 23.70 -8.84
C LYS A 285 -14.28 23.60 -7.90
N GLY A 286 -14.38 22.75 -6.88
CA GLY A 286 -13.32 22.52 -5.91
C GLY A 286 -12.18 21.67 -6.45
N TRP A 287 -12.43 20.80 -7.43
CA TRP A 287 -11.44 19.86 -7.95
C TRP A 287 -10.20 20.56 -8.54
N ALA A 288 -9.02 20.25 -8.02
CA ALA A 288 -7.76 20.85 -8.47
C ALA A 288 -7.17 20.17 -9.72
N GLY A 289 -7.76 19.04 -10.16
CA GLY A 289 -7.22 18.20 -11.21
C GLY A 289 -6.37 17.03 -10.69
N CYS A 290 -6.01 16.14 -11.60
CA CYS A 290 -5.05 15.06 -11.36
C CYS A 290 -3.89 15.12 -12.36
N ARG A 291 -2.69 14.78 -11.91
CA ARG A 291 -1.52 14.56 -12.79
C ARG A 291 -1.11 13.10 -12.72
N ILE A 292 -1.04 12.45 -13.88
CA ILE A 292 -0.63 11.05 -14.00
C ILE A 292 0.70 11.05 -14.75
N TYR A 293 1.73 10.45 -14.16
CA TYR A 293 3.04 10.29 -14.76
C TYR A 293 3.34 8.82 -14.95
N SER A 294 3.48 8.37 -16.19
CA SER A 294 3.98 7.03 -16.50
C SER A 294 5.50 7.03 -16.50
N VAL A 295 6.10 6.19 -15.65
CA VAL A 295 7.56 6.10 -15.54
C VAL A 295 8.18 5.55 -16.82
N THR A 296 7.51 4.62 -17.50
CA THR A 296 7.99 4.07 -18.78
C THR A 296 7.92 5.06 -19.93
N GLU A 297 7.08 6.10 -19.83
CA GLU A 297 6.99 7.17 -20.85
C GLU A 297 7.93 8.33 -20.55
N SER A 298 7.99 8.74 -19.27
CA SER A 298 8.75 9.93 -18.86
C SER A 298 10.22 9.61 -18.58
N GLY A 299 10.52 8.37 -18.16
CA GLY A 299 11.81 8.01 -17.60
C GLY A 299 12.15 8.76 -16.31
N ILE A 300 13.28 8.42 -15.71
CA ILE A 300 13.85 9.07 -14.52
C ILE A 300 15.36 9.21 -14.74
N ASN A 301 15.87 10.42 -14.57
CA ASN A 301 17.32 10.61 -14.61
C ASN A 301 17.95 10.17 -13.28
N VAL A 302 18.36 8.91 -13.22
CA VAL A 302 18.92 8.29 -12.01
C VAL A 302 20.21 8.98 -11.56
N LEU A 303 21.08 9.37 -12.51
CA LEU A 303 22.40 9.91 -12.24
C LEU A 303 22.43 11.45 -12.07
N GLU A 304 21.30 12.13 -12.24
CA GLU A 304 21.19 13.58 -12.03
C GLU A 304 20.97 13.91 -10.55
N PRO A 305 21.72 14.88 -9.99
CA PRO A 305 21.51 15.33 -8.62
C PRO A 305 20.14 16.01 -8.46
N VAL A 306 19.49 15.77 -7.32
CA VAL A 306 18.22 16.41 -6.96
C VAL A 306 18.45 17.72 -6.24
N VAL A 307 19.39 17.71 -5.30
CA VAL A 307 19.65 18.77 -4.34
C VAL A 307 21.09 19.29 -4.38
N GLY A 308 21.92 18.77 -5.27
CA GLY A 308 23.36 19.07 -5.32
C GLY A 308 24.17 18.14 -4.41
N GLU A 309 23.62 16.96 -4.11
CA GLU A 309 24.30 15.89 -3.40
C GLU A 309 25.58 15.46 -4.15
N PRO A 310 26.61 14.98 -3.43
CA PRO A 310 27.84 14.51 -4.04
C PRO A 310 27.59 13.36 -5.04
N LYS A 311 28.37 13.32 -6.14
CA LYS A 311 28.29 12.26 -7.16
C LYS A 311 28.44 10.84 -6.56
N ILE A 312 29.27 10.70 -5.54
CA ILE A 312 29.44 9.42 -4.84
C ILE A 312 28.14 8.95 -4.20
N GLN A 313 27.38 9.85 -3.57
CA GLN A 313 26.10 9.53 -2.93
C GLN A 313 25.05 9.07 -3.97
N ILE A 314 25.02 9.72 -5.14
CA ILE A 314 24.13 9.30 -6.25
C ILE A 314 24.45 7.86 -6.69
N ALA A 315 25.74 7.54 -6.76
CA ALA A 315 26.20 6.22 -7.16
C ALA A 315 25.93 5.15 -6.08
N GLU A 316 26.09 5.51 -4.81
CA GLU A 316 25.72 4.68 -3.66
C GLU A 316 24.21 4.41 -3.63
N ASP A 317 23.38 5.41 -3.85
CA ASP A 317 21.92 5.28 -3.91
C ASP A 317 21.48 4.29 -4.99
N LEU A 318 22.12 4.31 -6.17
CA LEU A 318 21.91 3.31 -7.21
C LEU A 318 22.36 1.91 -6.76
N SER A 319 23.53 1.80 -6.12
CA SER A 319 24.01 0.53 -5.59
C SER A 319 23.07 -0.06 -4.54
N TYR A 320 22.54 0.77 -3.64
CA TYR A 320 21.63 0.33 -2.58
C TYR A 320 20.26 -0.04 -3.13
N ALA A 321 19.76 0.69 -4.13
CA ALA A 321 18.51 0.32 -4.79
C ALA A 321 18.61 -1.05 -5.49
N LEU A 322 19.75 -1.37 -6.10
CA LEU A 322 20.00 -2.70 -6.69
C LEU A 322 20.05 -3.81 -5.62
N ALA A 323 20.65 -3.51 -4.45
CA ALA A 323 20.80 -4.48 -3.36
C ALA A 323 19.46 -4.95 -2.76
N ILE A 324 18.41 -4.13 -2.81
CA ILE A 324 17.08 -4.48 -2.30
C ILE A 324 16.53 -5.73 -3.00
N VAL A 325 16.76 -5.86 -4.31
CA VAL A 325 16.34 -7.03 -5.08
C VAL A 325 17.23 -8.24 -4.78
N GLU A 326 18.53 -8.04 -4.65
CA GLU A 326 19.47 -9.13 -4.35
C GLU A 326 19.23 -9.74 -2.97
N ARG A 327 18.57 -9.00 -2.07
CA ARG A 327 18.35 -9.40 -0.66
C ARG A 327 19.65 -9.81 0.04
N GLN A 328 20.75 -9.27 -0.45
CA GLN A 328 22.11 -9.49 -0.01
C GLN A 328 22.82 -8.15 -0.04
N THR A 329 23.85 -7.99 0.78
CA THR A 329 24.76 -6.87 0.61
C THR A 329 25.38 -6.95 -0.78
N PRO A 330 25.40 -5.86 -1.56
CA PRO A 330 26.11 -5.86 -2.82
C PRO A 330 27.56 -6.24 -2.50
N GLY A 331 28.12 -7.20 -3.23
CA GLY A 331 29.49 -7.65 -2.95
C GLY A 331 30.42 -6.44 -2.99
N ALA A 332 31.41 -6.34 -2.08
CA ALA A 332 32.29 -5.16 -2.01
C ALA A 332 32.87 -4.78 -3.38
N THR A 333 33.19 -5.78 -4.20
CA THR A 333 33.60 -5.62 -5.61
C THR A 333 32.51 -5.00 -6.49
N GLN A 334 31.26 -5.47 -6.39
CA GLN A 334 30.13 -4.92 -7.15
C GLN A 334 29.87 -3.46 -6.77
N HIS A 335 29.81 -3.18 -5.46
CA HIS A 335 29.62 -1.82 -4.96
C HIS A 335 30.73 -0.89 -5.44
N TYR A 336 32.00 -1.29 -5.29
CA TYR A 336 33.16 -0.50 -5.74
C TYR A 336 33.14 -0.26 -7.26
N LEU A 337 32.88 -1.29 -8.06
CA LEU A 337 32.86 -1.18 -9.53
C LEU A 337 31.75 -0.26 -10.01
N LEU A 338 30.54 -0.40 -9.45
CA LEU A 338 29.39 0.42 -9.81
C LEU A 338 29.60 1.88 -9.43
N THR A 339 30.00 2.13 -8.19
CA THR A 339 30.22 3.49 -7.67
C THR A 339 31.30 4.23 -8.45
N THR A 340 32.46 3.61 -8.62
CA THR A 340 33.59 4.19 -9.36
C THR A 340 33.22 4.47 -10.82
N SER A 341 32.55 3.52 -11.50
CA SER A 341 32.15 3.70 -12.91
C SER A 341 31.10 4.79 -13.07
N ALA A 342 30.14 4.88 -12.15
CA ALA A 342 29.11 5.91 -12.18
C ALA A 342 29.69 7.31 -11.91
N VAL A 343 30.59 7.45 -10.92
CA VAL A 343 31.27 8.72 -10.65
C VAL A 343 32.10 9.16 -11.85
N THR A 344 32.90 8.26 -12.43
CA THR A 344 33.70 8.54 -13.64
C THR A 344 32.82 9.00 -14.81
N LEU A 345 31.65 8.37 -14.99
CA LEU A 345 30.69 8.77 -16.02
C LEU A 345 30.12 10.17 -15.75
N MET A 346 29.73 10.46 -14.50
CA MET A 346 29.21 11.76 -14.10
C MET A 346 30.26 12.88 -14.16
N GLU A 347 31.55 12.56 -14.17
CA GLU A 347 32.65 13.51 -14.38
C GLU A 347 32.96 13.77 -15.85
N SER A 348 32.81 12.74 -16.69
CA SER A 348 33.15 12.80 -18.12
C SER A 348 31.98 13.21 -19.02
N SER A 349 30.73 13.17 -18.52
CA SER A 349 29.53 13.48 -19.30
C SER A 349 28.62 14.47 -18.56
N GLU A 350 28.18 15.52 -19.25
CA GLU A 350 27.19 16.47 -18.70
C GLU A 350 25.80 15.85 -18.51
N LYS A 351 25.44 14.87 -19.33
CA LYS A 351 24.15 14.16 -19.28
C LYS A 351 24.39 12.65 -19.23
N PRO A 352 24.80 12.12 -18.06
CA PRO A 352 25.18 10.73 -17.91
C PRO A 352 23.95 9.81 -18.06
N LYS A 353 24.06 8.80 -18.92
CA LYS A 353 23.00 7.81 -19.19
C LYS A 353 23.29 6.46 -18.56
N LEU A 354 22.26 5.69 -18.19
CA LEU A 354 22.42 4.34 -17.64
C LEU A 354 23.01 3.36 -18.66
N SER A 355 22.65 3.49 -19.94
CA SER A 355 23.19 2.74 -21.07
C SER A 355 24.68 2.99 -21.25
N GLN A 356 25.15 4.21 -21.00
CA GLN A 356 26.59 4.53 -20.96
C GLN A 356 27.26 3.87 -19.75
N LEU A 357 26.62 3.89 -18.58
CA LEU A 357 27.13 3.21 -17.39
C LEU A 357 27.24 1.69 -17.60
N ALA A 358 26.25 1.06 -18.24
CA ALA A 358 26.29 -0.35 -18.61
C ALA A 358 27.49 -0.65 -19.52
N LYS A 359 27.72 0.17 -20.56
CA LYS A 359 28.88 0.03 -21.45
C LYS A 359 30.22 0.17 -20.71
N LEU A 360 30.32 1.12 -19.77
CA LEU A 360 31.53 1.27 -18.95
C LEU A 360 31.80 0.06 -18.06
N LEU A 361 30.75 -0.52 -17.47
CA LEU A 361 30.86 -1.74 -16.67
C LEU A 361 31.26 -2.95 -17.52
N GLU A 362 30.75 -3.06 -18.76
CA GLU A 362 31.17 -4.09 -19.72
C GLU A 362 32.66 -3.95 -20.07
N GLN A 363 33.12 -2.73 -20.34
CA GLN A 363 34.53 -2.45 -20.60
C GLN A 363 35.41 -2.78 -19.38
N ALA A 364 34.97 -2.41 -18.18
CA ALA A 364 35.66 -2.74 -16.94
C ALA A 364 35.75 -4.26 -16.72
N GLY A 365 34.66 -4.98 -16.96
CA GLY A 365 34.64 -6.44 -16.90
C GLY A 365 35.60 -7.06 -17.91
N ASN A 366 35.60 -6.63 -19.18
CA ASN A 366 36.51 -7.16 -20.20
C ASN A 366 37.99 -6.98 -19.83
N ARG A 367 38.36 -5.86 -19.19
CA ARG A 367 39.72 -5.67 -18.63
C ARG A 367 40.02 -6.68 -17.52
N LEU A 368 39.08 -6.91 -16.61
CA LEU A 368 39.21 -7.89 -15.53
C LEU A 368 39.34 -9.33 -16.05
N LEU A 369 38.71 -9.65 -17.18
CA LEU A 369 38.84 -10.93 -17.86
C LEU A 369 40.27 -11.15 -18.38
N VAL A 370 40.86 -10.13 -19.03
CA VAL A 370 42.25 -10.16 -19.49
C VAL A 370 43.22 -10.36 -18.32
N MET A 371 42.93 -9.74 -17.16
CA MET A 371 43.68 -9.92 -15.92
C MET A 371 43.38 -11.24 -15.18
N LYS A 372 42.58 -12.15 -15.78
CA LYS A 372 42.16 -13.44 -15.21
C LYS A 372 41.43 -13.34 -13.86
N ARG A 373 40.78 -12.20 -13.57
CA ARG A 373 39.98 -11.99 -12.35
C ARG A 373 38.52 -12.41 -12.57
N LEU A 374 38.28 -13.71 -12.74
CA LEU A 374 36.97 -14.27 -13.17
C LEU A 374 35.78 -13.82 -12.30
N LYS A 375 35.89 -13.89 -10.96
CA LYS A 375 34.80 -13.47 -10.05
C LYS A 375 34.43 -11.98 -10.20
N ALA A 376 35.43 -11.12 -10.41
CA ALA A 376 35.21 -9.69 -10.58
C ALA A 376 34.65 -9.37 -11.97
N TYR A 377 35.06 -10.12 -13.00
CA TYR A 377 34.46 -10.10 -14.33
C TYR A 377 32.97 -10.48 -14.28
N GLU A 378 32.61 -11.60 -13.64
CA GLU A 378 31.22 -12.03 -13.48
C GLU A 378 30.39 -10.97 -12.75
N ALA A 379 30.94 -10.39 -11.67
CA ALA A 379 30.31 -9.30 -10.94
C ALA A 379 30.05 -8.07 -11.82
N ALA A 380 31.05 -7.64 -12.62
CA ALA A 380 30.93 -6.51 -13.53
C ALA A 380 29.88 -6.76 -14.62
N MET A 381 29.87 -7.95 -15.22
CA MET A 381 28.92 -8.32 -16.28
C MET A 381 27.49 -8.43 -15.76
N ASN A 382 27.30 -9.01 -14.56
CA ASN A 382 25.98 -9.07 -13.93
C ASN A 382 25.44 -7.66 -13.64
N LEU A 383 26.28 -6.76 -13.13
CA LEU A 383 25.90 -5.36 -12.95
C LEU A 383 25.55 -4.68 -14.28
N ALA A 384 26.42 -4.83 -15.29
CA ALA A 384 26.19 -4.23 -16.60
C ALA A 384 24.85 -4.67 -17.21
N MET A 385 24.55 -5.97 -17.18
CA MET A 385 23.28 -6.50 -17.69
C MET A 385 22.07 -5.92 -16.96
N ARG A 386 22.13 -5.76 -15.64
CA ARG A 386 21.04 -5.15 -14.87
C ARG A 386 20.89 -3.66 -15.15
N ILE A 387 21.99 -2.90 -15.17
CA ILE A 387 21.94 -1.49 -15.53
C ILE A 387 21.39 -1.33 -16.96
N ARG A 388 21.74 -2.23 -17.89
CA ARG A 388 21.19 -2.26 -19.25
C ARG A 388 19.68 -2.53 -19.24
N LEU A 389 19.18 -3.47 -18.43
CA LEU A 389 17.74 -3.70 -18.26
C LEU A 389 17.03 -2.46 -17.68
N LEU A 390 17.58 -1.85 -16.62
CA LEU A 390 17.04 -0.62 -16.04
C LEU A 390 17.00 0.52 -17.06
N SER A 391 18.06 0.65 -17.88
CA SER A 391 18.15 1.73 -18.87
C SER A 391 16.99 1.71 -19.88
N ARG A 392 16.46 0.52 -20.22
CA ARG A 392 15.32 0.38 -21.14
C ARG A 392 14.03 0.99 -20.61
N TYR A 393 13.84 1.03 -19.29
CA TYR A 393 12.62 1.55 -18.66
C TYR A 393 12.80 2.95 -18.09
N LEU A 394 14.02 3.30 -17.66
CA LEU A 394 14.27 4.51 -16.89
C LEU A 394 14.93 5.61 -17.70
N GLU A 395 15.56 5.33 -18.84
CA GLU A 395 16.11 6.42 -19.64
C GLU A 395 14.98 7.28 -20.23
N PRO A 396 15.05 8.61 -20.05
CA PRO A 396 14.03 9.49 -20.56
C PRO A 396 14.17 9.68 -22.07
N ASP A 397 13.05 9.51 -22.78
CA ASP A 397 12.87 9.87 -24.19
C ASP A 397 12.54 11.38 -24.39
N GLY A 398 12.38 12.12 -23.28
CA GLY A 398 11.94 13.51 -23.24
C GLY A 398 12.35 14.21 -21.95
N GLU A 399 11.45 15.02 -21.35
CA GLU A 399 11.73 15.61 -20.03
C GLU A 399 11.61 14.52 -18.94
N PRO A 400 12.69 14.22 -18.20
CA PRO A 400 12.65 13.21 -17.16
C PRO A 400 11.74 13.62 -16.01
N LEU A 401 11.15 12.62 -15.36
CA LEU A 401 10.37 12.84 -14.15
C LEU A 401 11.26 13.36 -13.01
N LYS A 402 11.01 14.60 -12.58
CA LYS A 402 11.74 15.24 -11.47
C LYS A 402 10.96 15.13 -10.16
N PRO A 403 11.62 14.99 -9.00
CA PRO A 403 10.94 14.92 -7.70
C PRO A 403 9.98 16.09 -7.41
N ARG A 404 10.31 17.30 -7.88
CA ARG A 404 9.44 18.48 -7.76
C ARG A 404 8.09 18.33 -8.47
N MET A 405 8.03 17.57 -9.57
CA MET A 405 6.79 17.32 -10.32
C MET A 405 5.82 16.41 -9.55
N LEU A 406 6.39 15.58 -8.66
CA LEU A 406 5.66 14.64 -7.81
C LEU A 406 5.03 15.30 -6.59
N GLU A 407 5.43 16.52 -6.24
CA GLU A 407 4.79 17.27 -5.17
C GLU A 407 3.39 17.74 -5.60
N ALA A 408 2.38 17.16 -4.96
CA ALA A 408 1.00 17.58 -5.12
C ALA A 408 0.76 18.93 -4.42
N LYS A 409 -0.04 19.80 -5.05
CA LYS A 409 -0.35 21.13 -4.51
C LYS A 409 -1.49 21.08 -3.48
N PRO A 410 -1.36 21.79 -2.34
CA PRO A 410 -2.42 21.85 -1.34
C PRO A 410 -3.63 22.63 -1.88
N GLY A 411 -4.82 22.14 -1.51
CA GLY A 411 -6.07 22.83 -1.75
C GLY A 411 -6.40 23.80 -0.62
N ASP A 412 -7.65 24.25 -0.60
CA ASP A 412 -8.20 24.94 0.55
C ASP A 412 -9.59 24.46 0.97
N GLY A 413 -9.61 23.61 2.01
CA GLY A 413 -10.83 23.06 2.58
C GLY A 413 -11.80 24.12 3.14
N LYS A 414 -11.34 25.34 3.46
CA LYS A 414 -12.23 26.44 3.90
C LYS A 414 -13.03 27.02 2.73
N THR A 415 -12.37 27.31 1.62
CA THR A 415 -13.01 27.74 0.36
C THR A 415 -13.70 26.58 -0.37
N GLY A 416 -13.44 25.32 0.01
CA GLY A 416 -13.96 24.13 -0.64
C GLY A 416 -13.11 23.66 -1.83
N LYS A 417 -11.91 24.22 -2.00
CA LYS A 417 -10.94 23.79 -3.00
C LYS A 417 -10.24 22.52 -2.53
N TRP A 418 -10.28 21.49 -3.36
CA TRP A 418 -9.67 20.20 -3.09
C TRP A 418 -8.16 20.26 -3.26
N GLY A 419 -7.46 19.32 -2.64
CA GLY A 419 -6.05 19.06 -2.91
C GLY A 419 -5.86 18.46 -4.30
N GLU A 420 -4.64 18.56 -4.80
CA GLU A 420 -4.25 17.91 -6.05
C GLU A 420 -3.91 16.43 -5.82
N LEU A 421 -4.26 15.58 -6.80
CA LEU A 421 -3.87 14.18 -6.85
C LEU A 421 -2.76 13.99 -7.90
N VAL A 422 -1.61 13.46 -7.48
CA VAL A 422 -0.54 13.04 -8.37
C VAL A 422 -0.40 11.53 -8.31
N VAL A 423 -0.39 10.84 -9.45
CA VAL A 423 -0.18 9.39 -9.53
C VAL A 423 1.06 9.11 -10.37
N VAL A 424 1.95 8.28 -9.85
CA VAL A 424 3.14 7.78 -10.55
C VAL A 424 2.89 6.33 -10.89
N ASP A 425 2.67 6.07 -12.18
CA ASP A 425 2.38 4.74 -12.70
C ASP A 425 3.68 3.98 -13.00
N LEU A 426 3.84 2.87 -12.30
CA LEU A 426 4.95 1.92 -12.45
C LEU A 426 4.49 0.60 -13.10
N SER A 427 3.20 0.46 -13.40
CA SER A 427 2.60 -0.78 -13.92
C SER A 427 3.07 -1.15 -15.32
N GLY A 428 3.60 -0.19 -16.08
CA GLY A 428 4.25 -0.41 -17.37
C GLY A 428 5.55 -1.22 -17.28
N ILE A 429 6.19 -1.27 -16.10
CA ILE A 429 7.38 -2.08 -15.89
C ILE A 429 6.95 -3.51 -15.57
N HIS A 430 7.10 -4.42 -16.53
CA HIS A 430 6.65 -5.82 -16.37
C HIS A 430 7.54 -6.64 -15.43
N ASP A 431 8.83 -6.32 -15.37
CA ASP A 431 9.76 -6.99 -14.48
C ASP A 431 9.61 -6.48 -13.03
N ASP A 432 9.22 -7.38 -12.12
CA ASP A 432 8.95 -7.03 -10.72
C ASP A 432 10.19 -6.47 -10.01
N ASP A 433 11.37 -6.97 -10.36
CA ASP A 433 12.64 -6.55 -9.74
C ASP A 433 13.02 -5.13 -10.18
N THR A 434 12.96 -4.85 -11.49
CA THR A 434 13.09 -3.50 -12.05
C THR A 434 12.07 -2.55 -11.43
N ARG A 435 10.82 -2.98 -11.26
CA ARG A 435 9.76 -2.15 -10.66
C ARG A 435 10.10 -1.76 -9.22
N ARG A 436 10.61 -2.71 -8.42
CA ARG A 436 11.08 -2.47 -7.04
C ARG A 436 12.27 -1.51 -7.00
N ILE A 437 13.29 -1.75 -7.82
CA ILE A 437 14.47 -0.87 -7.91
C ILE A 437 14.04 0.55 -8.27
N THR A 438 13.14 0.68 -9.23
CA THR A 438 12.60 1.98 -9.68
C THR A 438 11.85 2.69 -8.57
N MET A 439 11.00 1.98 -7.84
CA MET A 439 10.24 2.53 -6.71
C MET A 439 11.19 3.02 -5.60
N GLU A 440 12.22 2.25 -5.26
CA GLU A 440 13.24 2.69 -4.29
C GLU A 440 14.00 3.93 -4.78
N LEU A 441 14.45 3.96 -6.03
CA LEU A 441 15.17 5.11 -6.61
C LEU A 441 14.31 6.39 -6.57
N LEU A 442 13.02 6.27 -6.91
CA LEU A 442 12.07 7.37 -6.81
C LEU A 442 11.93 7.87 -5.37
N LEU A 443 11.77 6.96 -4.42
CA LEU A 443 11.65 7.30 -3.00
C LEU A 443 12.92 7.94 -2.45
N ARG A 444 14.11 7.49 -2.86
CA ARG A 444 15.40 8.11 -2.49
C ARG A 444 15.50 9.54 -3.00
N LYS A 445 15.22 9.77 -4.29
CA LYS A 445 15.19 11.11 -4.86
C LYS A 445 14.13 12.00 -4.21
N LEU A 446 12.95 11.46 -3.91
CA LEU A 446 11.90 12.16 -3.19
C LEU A 446 12.31 12.54 -1.77
N ARG A 447 12.96 11.63 -1.03
CA ARG A 447 13.48 11.91 0.31
C ARG A 447 14.47 13.08 0.28
N LEU A 448 15.42 13.08 -0.65
CA LEU A 448 16.38 14.17 -0.82
C LEU A 448 15.66 15.49 -1.15
N TYR A 449 14.68 15.47 -2.04
CA TYR A 449 13.85 16.65 -2.33
C TYR A 449 13.10 17.16 -1.08
N ILE A 450 12.45 16.26 -0.34
CA ILE A 450 11.76 16.58 0.92
C ILE A 450 12.74 17.15 1.94
N SER A 451 13.99 16.69 1.94
CA SER A 451 15.04 17.17 2.85
C SER A 451 15.41 18.66 2.67
N LYS A 452 14.97 19.30 1.57
CA LYS A 452 15.06 20.76 1.39
C LYS A 452 13.85 21.55 1.87
N ARG A 453 12.74 20.89 2.16
CA ARG A 453 11.53 21.56 2.68
C ARG A 453 11.82 22.14 4.08
N PRO A 454 11.24 23.30 4.42
CA PRO A 454 11.40 23.88 5.74
C PRO A 454 10.86 22.92 6.81
N LEU A 455 11.53 22.91 7.96
CA LEU A 455 11.08 22.22 9.17
C LEU A 455 9.91 23.02 9.77
N ALA A 456 8.72 22.85 9.20
CA ALA A 456 7.51 23.49 9.67
C ALA A 456 6.32 22.52 9.51
N PRO A 457 5.64 22.15 10.61
CA PRO A 457 4.38 21.42 10.54
C PRO A 457 3.35 22.29 9.80
N THR A 458 3.02 21.92 8.56
CA THR A 458 2.00 22.62 7.80
C THR A 458 0.62 22.21 8.32
N SER A 459 -0.36 23.13 8.26
CA SER A 459 -1.76 22.76 8.53
C SER A 459 -2.34 21.77 7.52
N LYS A 460 -1.62 21.50 6.42
CA LYS A 460 -1.98 20.60 5.32
C LYS A 460 -0.76 19.78 4.93
N PRO A 461 -0.45 18.67 5.64
CA PRO A 461 0.62 17.77 5.24
C PRO A 461 0.37 17.21 3.84
N TRP A 462 1.46 17.03 3.10
CA TRP A 462 1.48 16.31 1.83
C TRP A 462 1.51 14.81 2.12
N PHE A 463 0.56 14.05 1.58
CA PHE A 463 0.52 12.60 1.75
C PHE A 463 1.18 11.89 0.58
N ILE A 464 2.12 11.00 0.90
CA ILE A 464 2.72 10.06 -0.04
C ILE A 464 2.14 8.67 0.26
N VAL A 465 1.39 8.13 -0.69
CA VAL A 465 0.82 6.78 -0.63
C VAL A 465 1.77 5.83 -1.37
N VAL A 466 2.20 4.78 -0.70
CA VAL A 466 3.02 3.71 -1.28
C VAL A 466 2.23 2.42 -1.22
N ASP A 467 1.75 1.94 -2.37
CA ASP A 467 1.12 0.63 -2.45
C ASP A 467 2.17 -0.47 -2.61
N GLU A 468 1.85 -1.67 -2.12
CA GLU A 468 2.76 -2.82 -2.04
C GLU A 468 4.13 -2.49 -1.40
N ALA A 469 4.12 -1.68 -0.33
CA ALA A 469 5.32 -1.23 0.35
C ALA A 469 6.18 -2.38 0.92
N TRP A 470 5.61 -3.57 1.16
CA TRP A 470 6.38 -4.77 1.55
C TRP A 470 7.44 -5.17 0.54
N ALA A 471 7.24 -4.85 -0.73
CA ALA A 471 8.20 -5.17 -1.79
C ALA A 471 9.57 -4.53 -1.53
N LEU A 472 9.62 -3.47 -0.70
CA LEU A 472 10.84 -2.77 -0.31
C LEU A 472 11.25 -3.00 1.16
N MET A 473 10.33 -3.43 2.04
CA MET A 473 10.57 -3.41 3.49
C MET A 473 11.09 -4.73 4.11
N LYS A 474 11.24 -5.82 3.33
CA LYS A 474 11.64 -7.14 3.87
C LYS A 474 12.96 -7.14 4.65
N SER A 475 12.89 -7.62 5.89
CA SER A 475 13.89 -7.56 6.98
C SER A 475 15.19 -8.37 6.83
N HIS A 476 15.61 -8.74 5.62
CA HIS A 476 16.71 -9.71 5.42
C HIS A 476 18.04 -9.12 4.89
N SER A 477 18.12 -7.83 4.60
CA SER A 477 19.38 -7.16 4.21
C SER A 477 19.89 -6.24 5.32
N GLU A 478 21.22 -6.16 5.48
CA GLU A 478 21.86 -5.10 6.30
C GLU A 478 21.45 -3.69 5.84
N TYR A 479 21.03 -3.54 4.58
CA TYR A 479 20.50 -2.31 4.02
C TYR A 479 18.99 -2.19 4.22
N ARG A 480 18.58 -1.17 4.96
CA ARG A 480 17.20 -0.76 5.15
C ARG A 480 16.73 0.04 3.93
N SER A 481 15.53 -0.25 3.40
CA SER A 481 14.90 0.62 2.39
C SER A 481 14.77 2.05 2.92
N VAL A 482 14.87 3.02 2.01
CA VAL A 482 14.70 4.44 2.32
C VAL A 482 13.35 4.75 2.98
N ILE A 483 12.33 3.90 2.80
CA ILE A 483 11.03 4.03 3.48
C ILE A 483 11.21 4.12 5.01
N ASN A 484 12.09 3.31 5.59
CA ASN A 484 12.32 3.29 7.04
C ASN A 484 12.90 4.62 7.55
N GLU A 485 13.77 5.25 6.76
CA GLU A 485 14.30 6.59 7.04
C GLU A 485 13.21 7.64 6.85
N MET A 486 12.42 7.54 5.78
CA MET A 486 11.34 8.48 5.49
C MET A 486 10.29 8.51 6.60
N ILE A 487 9.84 7.35 7.11
CA ILE A 487 8.86 7.27 8.22
C ILE A 487 9.35 8.01 9.48
N ARG A 488 10.66 8.09 9.70
CA ARG A 488 11.25 8.79 10.86
C ARG A 488 11.38 10.29 10.63
N GLU A 489 11.74 10.70 9.41
CA GLU A 489 12.20 12.07 9.13
C GLU A 489 11.15 12.99 8.50
N VAL A 490 10.29 12.47 7.62
CA VAL A 490 9.49 13.33 6.72
C VAL A 490 8.33 14.03 7.43
N ARG A 491 7.86 13.50 8.57
CA ARG A 491 6.81 14.13 9.38
C ARG A 491 7.16 15.55 9.83
N ASN A 492 8.43 15.79 10.16
CA ASN A 492 8.92 17.10 10.61
C ASN A 492 8.93 18.15 9.49
N ARG A 493 8.71 17.71 8.24
CA ARG A 493 8.76 18.52 7.02
C ARG A 493 7.38 18.65 6.36
N GLY A 494 6.32 18.36 7.12
CA GLY A 494 4.94 18.45 6.68
C GLY A 494 4.55 17.38 5.66
N VAL A 495 5.11 16.16 5.78
CA VAL A 495 4.79 15.04 4.91
C VAL A 495 4.26 13.86 5.74
N GLY A 496 3.11 13.33 5.37
CA GLY A 496 2.55 12.09 5.89
C GLY A 496 2.78 10.94 4.92
N MET A 497 2.97 9.74 5.44
CA MET A 497 3.11 8.53 4.61
C MET A 497 1.93 7.61 4.88
N ILE A 498 1.34 7.08 3.81
CA ILE A 498 0.32 6.05 3.87
C ILE A 498 0.88 4.82 3.19
N LEU A 499 1.10 3.76 3.97
CA LEU A 499 1.74 2.54 3.51
C LEU A 499 0.68 1.44 3.41
N LEU A 500 0.61 0.78 2.27
CA LEU A 500 -0.25 -0.38 2.07
C LEU A 500 0.61 -1.61 1.87
N THR A 501 0.29 -2.69 2.58
CA THR A 501 1.03 -3.95 2.49
C THR A 501 0.09 -5.14 2.63
N GLN A 502 0.47 -6.28 2.04
CA GLN A 502 -0.21 -7.55 2.29
C GLN A 502 0.22 -8.20 3.61
N ARG A 503 1.46 -7.98 4.02
CA ARG A 503 2.12 -8.68 5.12
C ARG A 503 2.55 -7.71 6.21
N ALA A 504 2.21 -8.04 7.45
CA ALA A 504 2.53 -7.21 8.62
C ALA A 504 3.98 -7.41 9.07
N GLY A 505 4.52 -8.64 8.99
CA GLY A 505 5.88 -8.99 9.38
C GLY A 505 6.96 -8.42 8.45
N ASP A 506 6.58 -7.93 7.27
CA ASP A 506 7.49 -7.30 6.32
C ASP A 506 7.83 -5.84 6.69
N VAL A 507 7.25 -5.28 7.75
CA VAL A 507 7.55 -3.91 8.22
C VAL A 507 8.49 -3.96 9.43
N ASP A 508 9.60 -3.22 9.36
CA ASP A 508 10.55 -3.10 10.48
C ASP A 508 9.86 -2.59 11.76
N LYS A 509 10.23 -3.16 12.92
CA LYS A 509 9.59 -2.83 14.22
C LYS A 509 9.76 -1.35 14.60
N ASP A 510 10.90 -0.75 14.27
CA ASP A 510 11.14 0.67 14.52
C ASP A 510 10.29 1.52 13.57
N ALA A 511 10.13 1.10 12.32
CA ALA A 511 9.24 1.76 11.37
C ALA A 511 7.78 1.70 11.86
N LEU A 512 7.31 0.53 12.30
CA LEU A 512 5.98 0.35 12.90
C LEU A 512 5.77 1.25 14.12
N ALA A 513 6.75 1.37 15.02
CA ALA A 513 6.67 2.24 16.19
C ALA A 513 6.49 3.73 15.83
N ASN A 514 6.99 4.14 14.67
CA ASN A 514 6.87 5.51 14.16
C ASN A 514 5.60 5.76 13.33
N VAL A 515 4.75 4.76 13.12
CA VAL A 515 3.43 4.92 12.48
C VAL A 515 2.35 5.22 13.52
N GLY A 516 1.63 6.33 13.35
CA GLY A 516 0.63 6.79 14.33
C GLY A 516 -0.67 6.00 14.32
N THR A 517 -1.21 5.69 13.13
CA THR A 517 -2.43 4.89 12.98
C THR A 517 -2.14 3.63 12.17
N LYS A 518 -2.50 2.46 12.68
CA LYS A 518 -2.30 1.17 12.01
C LYS A 518 -3.64 0.48 11.85
N ILE A 519 -3.91 -0.04 10.66
CA ILE A 519 -5.15 -0.74 10.31
C ILE A 519 -4.76 -2.13 9.83
N TYR A 520 -5.15 -3.16 10.57
CA TYR A 520 -4.97 -4.55 10.21
C TYR A 520 -6.33 -5.11 9.82
N LEU A 521 -6.54 -5.34 8.53
CA LEU A 521 -7.63 -6.21 8.06
C LEU A 521 -7.24 -7.67 8.34
N ARG A 522 -8.06 -8.61 7.87
CA ARG A 522 -7.73 -10.04 7.94
C ARG A 522 -6.32 -10.32 7.40
N LEU A 523 -5.51 -10.99 8.22
CA LEU A 523 -4.16 -11.46 7.90
C LEU A 523 -4.21 -12.95 7.50
N GLY A 524 -3.33 -13.34 6.58
CA GLY A 524 -3.34 -14.68 5.98
C GLY A 524 -2.35 -15.65 6.61
N GLU A 525 -1.16 -15.16 6.98
CA GLU A 525 -0.10 -15.98 7.57
C GLU A 525 -0.17 -15.93 9.10
N GLU A 526 -0.04 -17.09 9.77
CA GLU A 526 -0.02 -17.17 11.23
C GLU A 526 1.15 -16.38 11.84
N ALA A 527 2.30 -16.34 11.15
CA ALA A 527 3.47 -15.56 11.58
C ALA A 527 3.16 -14.05 11.70
N ASP A 528 2.37 -13.49 10.79
CA ASP A 528 1.97 -12.08 10.84
C ASP A 528 1.06 -11.80 12.04
N VAL A 529 0.15 -12.74 12.35
CA VAL A 529 -0.73 -12.65 13.52
C VAL A 529 0.08 -12.79 14.81
N GLU A 530 1.04 -13.71 14.85
CA GLU A 530 1.97 -13.88 15.97
C GLU A 530 2.77 -12.60 16.22
N HIS A 531 3.31 -11.97 15.17
CA HIS A 531 4.01 -10.69 15.30
C HIS A 531 3.12 -9.58 15.84
N LEU A 532 1.85 -9.53 15.41
CA LEU A 532 0.87 -8.58 15.93
C LEU A 532 0.51 -8.85 17.40
N VAL A 533 0.37 -10.11 17.79
CA VAL A 533 0.15 -10.54 19.18
C VAL A 533 1.34 -10.16 20.05
N GLN A 534 2.57 -10.39 19.57
CA GLN A 534 3.79 -10.00 20.28
C GLN A 534 3.91 -8.47 20.43
N TYR A 535 3.54 -7.72 19.38
CA TYR A 535 3.59 -6.27 19.40
C TYR A 535 2.54 -5.65 20.36
N THR A 536 1.33 -6.20 20.38
CA THR A 536 0.21 -5.67 21.19
C THR A 536 0.10 -6.30 22.58
N GLY A 537 0.67 -7.49 22.78
CA GLY A 537 0.47 -8.32 23.97
C GLY A 537 -0.91 -8.98 24.06
N CYS A 538 -1.75 -8.90 23.02
CA CYS A 538 -3.14 -9.38 23.05
C CYS A 538 -3.30 -10.74 22.38
N HIS A 539 -3.40 -11.80 23.19
CA HIS A 539 -3.52 -13.16 22.69
C HIS A 539 -4.83 -13.43 21.92
N LEU A 540 -5.93 -12.73 22.26
CA LEU A 540 -7.23 -12.85 21.56
C LEU A 540 -7.16 -12.50 20.06
N LEU A 541 -6.13 -11.78 19.63
CA LEU A 541 -5.98 -11.42 18.21
C LEU A 541 -5.79 -12.64 17.31
N ARG A 542 -5.29 -13.76 17.85
CA ARG A 542 -5.17 -15.03 17.12
C ARG A 542 -6.52 -15.47 16.55
N GLU A 543 -7.55 -15.42 17.37
CA GLU A 543 -8.89 -15.86 16.98
C GLU A 543 -9.61 -14.79 16.17
N ILE A 544 -9.56 -13.53 16.64
CA ILE A 544 -10.33 -12.43 16.05
C ILE A 544 -9.88 -12.14 14.62
N ILE A 545 -8.56 -12.06 14.36
CA ILE A 545 -8.04 -11.63 13.05
C ILE A 545 -8.44 -12.62 11.94
N HIS A 546 -8.47 -13.93 12.23
CA HIS A 546 -8.86 -14.95 11.26
C HIS A 546 -10.36 -14.95 10.94
N GLN A 547 -11.20 -14.47 11.86
CA GLN A 547 -12.65 -14.40 11.72
C GLN A 547 -13.15 -13.08 11.09
N MET A 548 -12.26 -12.12 10.81
CA MET A 548 -12.67 -10.83 10.26
C MET A 548 -13.29 -10.97 8.87
N ASP A 549 -14.46 -10.34 8.70
CA ASP A 549 -15.14 -10.21 7.42
C ASP A 549 -14.47 -9.19 6.49
N LYS A 550 -14.90 -9.18 5.23
CA LYS A 550 -14.49 -8.15 4.27
C LYS A 550 -14.86 -6.75 4.79
N HIS A 551 -13.90 -5.83 4.74
CA HIS A 551 -13.98 -4.48 5.32
C HIS A 551 -14.06 -4.43 6.84
N GLU A 552 -13.81 -5.52 7.56
CA GLU A 552 -13.55 -5.46 9.00
C GLU A 552 -12.05 -5.42 9.28
N GLY A 553 -11.68 -4.73 10.34
CA GLY A 553 -10.29 -4.55 10.71
C GLY A 553 -10.09 -4.11 12.15
N LEU A 554 -8.90 -4.44 12.67
CA LEU A 554 -8.33 -3.93 13.89
C LEU A 554 -7.64 -2.59 13.60
N ILE A 555 -8.01 -1.56 14.36
CA ILE A 555 -7.36 -0.25 14.34
C ILE A 555 -6.56 -0.11 15.62
N LEU A 556 -5.26 0.04 15.48
CA LEU A 556 -4.35 0.46 16.54
C LEU A 556 -4.11 1.96 16.38
N LYS A 557 -4.51 2.73 17.38
CA LYS A 557 -4.39 4.18 17.33
C LYS A 557 -4.07 4.78 18.69
N ARG A 558 -3.14 5.72 18.70
CA ARG A 558 -2.86 6.57 19.85
C ARG A 558 -3.82 7.75 19.88
N PHE A 559 -4.62 7.87 20.93
CA PHE A 559 -5.57 8.97 21.07
C PHE A 559 -4.95 10.10 21.88
N ALA A 560 -4.70 11.25 21.25
CA ALA A 560 -4.33 12.48 21.94
C ALA A 560 -5.59 13.11 22.57
N GLY A 561 -5.55 13.41 23.88
CA GLY A 561 -6.55 14.24 24.56
C GLY A 561 -7.95 13.63 24.69
N VAL A 562 -8.07 12.39 25.20
CA VAL A 562 -9.40 11.77 25.36
C VAL A 562 -9.64 11.23 26.77
N ASP A 563 -10.23 12.07 27.61
CA ASP A 563 -10.79 11.75 28.95
C ASP A 563 -11.91 10.68 28.94
N LYS A 564 -12.32 10.20 27.76
CA LYS A 564 -13.34 9.14 27.59
C LYS A 564 -12.76 7.79 27.14
N VAL A 565 -11.62 7.78 26.47
CA VAL A 565 -10.94 6.60 25.91
C VAL A 565 -9.93 6.08 26.93
N SER A 566 -9.30 6.95 27.73
CA SER A 566 -8.43 6.55 28.85
C SER A 566 -9.15 5.70 29.92
N ARG A 567 -10.48 5.78 29.97
CA ARG A 567 -11.31 4.99 30.91
C ARG A 567 -11.69 3.60 30.40
N ALA A 568 -11.71 3.36 29.10
CA ALA A 568 -11.93 2.02 28.56
C ALA A 568 -10.69 1.13 28.75
N SER A 569 -9.49 1.73 28.84
CA SER A 569 -8.23 1.02 28.99
C SER A 569 -7.69 0.95 30.43
N MET A 570 -8.25 1.67 31.42
CA MET A 570 -7.69 1.80 32.78
C MET A 570 -6.16 2.04 32.81
N TYR A 571 -5.58 2.62 31.76
CA TYR A 571 -4.14 2.88 31.65
C TYR A 571 -3.85 4.32 31.22
N ARG A 572 -2.71 4.80 31.71
CA ARG A 572 -2.09 6.11 31.55
C ARG A 572 -2.36 6.74 30.18
N ALA A 573 -2.58 8.05 30.17
CA ALA A 573 -2.54 8.85 28.95
C ALA A 573 -1.35 8.42 28.07
N GLY A 574 -1.62 7.84 26.89
CA GLY A 574 -0.58 7.46 25.93
C GLY A 574 -0.47 5.98 25.52
N ALA A 575 -1.38 5.07 25.92
CA ALA A 575 -1.43 3.70 25.37
C ALA A 575 -2.20 3.63 24.02
N ASP A 576 -1.74 2.78 23.10
CA ASP A 576 -2.47 2.50 21.85
C ASP A 576 -3.77 1.77 22.17
N MET A 577 -4.90 2.30 21.68
CA MET A 577 -6.19 1.64 21.83
C MET A 577 -6.44 0.72 20.64
N MET A 578 -6.96 -0.46 20.94
CA MET A 578 -7.30 -1.51 19.99
C MET A 578 -8.81 -1.53 19.75
N LEU A 579 -9.22 -1.06 18.58
CA LEU A 579 -10.63 -1.00 18.17
C LEU A 579 -10.87 -1.94 17.01
N ILE A 580 -11.96 -2.70 17.05
CA ILE A 580 -12.40 -3.54 15.95
C ILE A 580 -13.67 -2.93 15.37
N GLY A 581 -13.69 -2.77 14.06
CA GLY A 581 -14.81 -2.12 13.40
C GLY A 581 -14.86 -2.37 11.92
N ARG A 582 -15.94 -1.86 11.31
CA ARG A 582 -16.12 -1.89 9.86
C ARG A 582 -15.48 -0.64 9.25
N MET A 583 -14.52 -0.86 8.36
CA MET A 583 -13.79 0.17 7.63
C MET A 583 -14.69 0.91 6.65
N ALA A 584 -14.44 2.21 6.51
CA ALA A 584 -15.00 2.99 5.43
C ALA A 584 -14.43 2.49 4.09
N HIS A 585 -15.28 2.47 3.07
CA HIS A 585 -14.90 1.95 1.76
C HIS A 585 -15.64 2.73 0.66
N LEU A 586 -14.99 2.84 -0.49
CA LEU A 586 -15.52 3.40 -1.71
C LEU A 586 -15.39 2.36 -2.81
N TYR A 587 -16.52 2.00 -3.42
CA TYR A 587 -16.54 1.21 -4.65
C TYR A 587 -16.63 2.15 -5.84
N PRO A 588 -15.65 2.10 -6.77
CA PRO A 588 -15.73 2.82 -8.03
C PRO A 588 -16.99 2.42 -8.82
N PRO A 589 -17.74 3.37 -9.40
CA PRO A 589 -18.83 3.06 -10.31
C PRO A 589 -18.33 2.32 -11.56
N GLU A 590 -19.02 1.26 -11.98
CA GLU A 590 -18.52 0.34 -13.02
C GLU A 590 -18.33 1.01 -14.39
N GLU A 591 -19.27 1.83 -14.84
CA GLU A 591 -19.24 2.44 -16.18
C GLU A 591 -18.05 3.43 -16.34
N PRO A 592 -17.90 4.47 -15.50
CA PRO A 592 -16.73 5.34 -15.52
C PRO A 592 -15.40 4.59 -15.34
N TRP A 593 -15.40 3.51 -14.55
CA TRP A 593 -14.20 2.71 -14.33
C TRP A 593 -13.77 1.99 -15.61
N LYS A 594 -14.71 1.32 -16.31
CA LYS A 594 -14.44 0.64 -17.59
C LYS A 594 -13.98 1.62 -18.66
N GLU A 595 -14.52 2.84 -18.67
CA GLU A 595 -14.07 3.89 -19.59
C GLU A 595 -12.63 4.34 -19.26
N ALA A 596 -12.34 4.60 -17.99
CA ALA A 596 -10.99 4.95 -17.54
C ALA A 596 -9.98 3.85 -17.89
N GLU A 597 -10.34 2.58 -17.67
CA GLU A 597 -9.51 1.42 -17.99
C GLU A 597 -9.17 1.35 -19.49
N LYS A 598 -10.15 1.54 -20.37
CA LYS A 598 -9.90 1.58 -21.82
C LYS A 598 -8.88 2.65 -22.22
N ILE A 599 -9.05 3.87 -21.70
CA ILE A 599 -8.15 5.00 -22.03
C ILE A 599 -6.72 4.71 -21.57
N ILE A 600 -6.55 4.20 -20.35
CA ILE A 600 -5.24 3.89 -19.79
C ILE A 600 -4.58 2.71 -20.52
N ASP A 601 -5.34 1.64 -20.80
CA ASP A 601 -4.82 0.47 -21.52
C ASP A 601 -4.43 0.82 -22.96
N GLU A 602 -5.15 1.72 -23.63
CA GLU A 602 -4.77 2.24 -24.95
C GLU A 602 -3.52 3.11 -24.92
N ALA A 603 -3.35 3.96 -23.90
CA ALA A 603 -2.12 4.74 -23.70
C ALA A 603 -0.92 3.80 -23.46
N ARG A 604 -1.09 2.82 -22.57
CA ARG A 604 -0.08 1.80 -22.27
C ARG A 604 0.34 1.01 -23.50
N LYS A 605 -0.61 0.50 -24.30
CA LYS A 605 -0.31 -0.23 -25.54
C LYS A 605 0.42 0.62 -26.58
N ARG A 606 0.25 1.94 -26.57
CA ARG A 606 1.00 2.86 -27.43
C ARG A 606 2.43 3.02 -26.92
N ALA A 607 2.63 3.17 -25.61
CA ALA A 607 3.94 3.22 -24.99
C ALA A 607 4.74 1.92 -25.19
N GLU A 608 4.11 0.77 -24.99
CA GLU A 608 4.74 -0.55 -25.19
C GLU A 608 5.20 -0.75 -26.65
N ARG A 609 4.37 -0.41 -27.63
CA ARG A 609 4.74 -0.47 -29.05
C ARG A 609 5.93 0.41 -29.37
N ARG A 610 5.97 1.63 -28.81
CA ARG A 610 7.10 2.55 -28.97
C ARG A 610 8.39 1.98 -28.38
N ILE A 611 8.33 1.38 -27.19
CA ILE A 611 9.50 0.73 -26.56
C ILE A 611 9.98 -0.44 -27.42
N GLU A 612 9.06 -1.23 -27.99
CA GLU A 612 9.41 -2.34 -28.88
C GLU A 612 10.08 -1.85 -30.18
N GLU A 613 9.57 -0.78 -30.79
CA GLU A 613 10.18 -0.13 -31.97
C GLU A 613 11.58 0.44 -31.68
N LEU A 614 11.76 1.09 -30.52
CA LEU A 614 13.06 1.59 -30.05
C LEU A 614 14.05 0.45 -29.77
N SER A 615 13.57 -0.69 -29.25
CA SER A 615 14.43 -1.86 -29.04
C SER A 615 14.90 -2.47 -30.35
N LYS A 616 14.03 -2.55 -31.36
CA LYS A 616 14.36 -3.08 -32.70
C LYS A 616 15.34 -2.17 -33.45
N THR A 617 15.19 -0.85 -33.31
CA THR A 617 16.10 0.13 -33.93
C THR A 617 17.45 0.17 -33.22
N ALA A 618 17.50 0.10 -31.89
CA ALA A 618 18.76 0.00 -31.14
C ALA A 618 19.52 -1.30 -31.44
N GLU A 619 18.82 -2.43 -31.58
CA GLU A 619 19.43 -3.71 -32.01
C GLU A 619 19.94 -3.62 -33.46
N ALA A 620 19.20 -2.97 -34.37
CA ALA A 620 19.63 -2.75 -35.74
C ALA A 620 20.87 -1.84 -35.82
N ASP A 621 20.94 -0.79 -35.00
CA ASP A 621 22.09 0.12 -34.90
C ASP A 621 23.32 -0.55 -34.27
N GLU A 622 23.14 -1.38 -33.24
CA GLU A 622 24.25 -2.20 -32.68
C GLU A 622 24.77 -3.20 -33.73
N ILE A 623 23.89 -3.85 -34.50
CA ILE A 623 24.28 -4.75 -35.61
C ILE A 623 25.00 -3.97 -36.72
N LEU A 624 24.52 -2.78 -37.08
CA LEU A 624 25.14 -1.94 -38.10
C LEU A 624 26.52 -1.46 -37.66
N GLN A 625 26.69 -1.05 -36.40
CA GLN A 625 27.99 -0.65 -35.85
C GLN A 625 28.97 -1.82 -35.78
N VAL A 626 28.51 -3.02 -35.43
CA VAL A 626 29.34 -4.24 -35.46
C VAL A 626 29.73 -4.59 -36.90
N ALA A 627 28.84 -4.44 -37.87
CA ALA A 627 29.14 -4.66 -39.29
C ALA A 627 30.12 -3.62 -39.85
N VAL A 628 30.02 -2.36 -39.44
CA VAL A 628 30.95 -1.28 -39.82
C VAL A 628 32.33 -1.50 -39.19
N ALA A 629 32.40 -1.91 -37.92
CA ALA A 629 33.67 -2.22 -37.25
C ALA A 629 34.37 -3.47 -37.84
N GLN A 630 33.61 -4.44 -38.33
CA GLN A 630 34.15 -5.62 -39.01
C GLN A 630 34.65 -5.32 -40.43
N THR A 631 34.01 -4.38 -41.13
CA THR A 631 34.46 -3.95 -42.47
C THR A 631 35.68 -3.03 -42.42
N SER A 632 35.84 -2.21 -41.37
CA SER A 632 37.06 -1.41 -41.18
C SER A 632 38.30 -2.25 -40.82
N ASN A 633 38.14 -3.43 -40.19
CA ASN A 633 39.25 -4.33 -39.88
C ASN A 633 39.66 -5.25 -41.05
N ALA A 634 38.88 -5.29 -42.14
CA ALA A 634 39.21 -6.09 -43.32
C ALA A 634 40.08 -5.34 -44.36
N ALA A 635 40.33 -4.04 -44.17
CA ALA A 635 41.05 -3.19 -45.13
C ALA A 635 42.56 -3.00 -44.84
N THR A 636 43.11 -3.63 -43.80
CA THR A 636 44.56 -3.52 -43.47
C THR A 636 45.18 -4.88 -43.15
N THR A 637 45.37 -5.71 -44.17
CA THR A 637 46.45 -6.72 -44.18
C THR A 637 46.92 -6.94 -45.61
N SER A 638 47.96 -6.22 -46.02
CA SER A 638 48.83 -6.56 -47.15
C SER A 638 49.88 -7.58 -46.71
N PRO A 639 50.25 -8.59 -47.55
CA PRO A 639 51.21 -9.63 -47.16
C PRO A 639 52.64 -9.26 -47.57
N THR A 640 53.61 -9.48 -46.67
CA THR A 640 55.04 -9.56 -47.01
C THR A 640 55.76 -10.57 -46.10
N PRO A 641 56.89 -11.16 -46.55
CA PRO A 641 57.14 -12.60 -46.47
C PRO A 641 58.10 -13.04 -45.34
N HIS A 642 58.15 -14.36 -45.16
CA HIS A 642 59.07 -15.13 -44.31
C HIS A 642 60.55 -14.73 -44.44
N PRO A 643 61.35 -15.05 -43.40
CA PRO A 643 62.46 -15.97 -43.63
C PRO A 643 62.59 -17.12 -42.61
N SER A 644 63.29 -18.14 -43.12
CA SER A 644 63.70 -19.45 -42.59
C SER A 644 64.59 -19.46 -41.33
N GLY A 645 64.63 -20.61 -40.63
CA GLY A 645 65.83 -21.01 -39.86
C GLY A 645 65.64 -22.03 -38.72
N SER A 646 65.75 -23.32 -39.06
CA SER A 646 66.39 -24.45 -38.33
C SER A 646 66.52 -24.50 -36.79
N GLY A 647 66.27 -25.68 -36.21
CA GLY A 647 67.26 -26.31 -35.32
C GLY A 647 66.79 -27.09 -34.07
N LYS A 648 66.91 -28.43 -34.17
CA LYS A 648 67.38 -29.42 -33.16
C LYS A 648 66.45 -30.02 -32.08
N GLN A 649 66.58 -31.34 -32.01
CA GLN A 649 66.10 -32.34 -31.04
C GLN A 649 66.82 -32.27 -29.69
N VAL A 650 66.25 -32.96 -28.69
CA VAL A 650 66.81 -33.99 -27.77
C VAL A 650 65.86 -34.06 -26.54
N GLU A 651 65.07 -35.12 -26.30
CA GLU A 651 65.34 -36.48 -25.78
C GLU A 651 65.40 -36.62 -24.25
N GLU A 652 65.01 -37.83 -23.81
CA GLU A 652 65.07 -38.47 -22.48
C GLU A 652 63.91 -38.20 -21.50
N GLN A 653 63.02 -39.16 -21.16
CA GLN A 653 63.09 -40.58 -20.75
C GLN A 653 62.88 -40.73 -19.22
N GLY A 654 61.99 -41.67 -18.84
CA GLY A 654 62.32 -42.62 -17.76
C GLY A 654 61.39 -42.67 -16.55
N SER A 655 60.51 -43.69 -16.55
CA SER A 655 60.24 -44.69 -15.49
C SER A 655 59.73 -44.29 -14.09
N MET A 656 59.09 -45.15 -13.28
CA MET A 656 58.17 -46.29 -13.39
C MET A 656 57.87 -46.73 -11.92
N VAL A 657 56.71 -47.37 -11.67
CA VAL A 657 56.40 -48.33 -10.56
C VAL A 657 55.89 -47.84 -9.18
N GLU A 658 54.57 -48.04 -9.01
CA GLU A 658 53.77 -48.78 -7.99
C GLU A 658 53.86 -48.62 -6.45
N HIS A 659 52.65 -48.39 -5.91
CA HIS A 659 51.92 -49.02 -4.79
C HIS A 659 52.30 -48.82 -3.30
N GLY A 660 51.26 -48.47 -2.52
CA GLY A 660 51.20 -48.59 -1.07
C GLY A 660 50.10 -47.74 -0.41
N GLU A 661 48.95 -48.35 -0.14
CA GLU A 661 47.74 -47.77 0.46
C GLU A 661 47.90 -47.30 1.93
N ARG A 662 47.14 -46.27 2.34
CA ARG A 662 46.19 -46.33 3.49
C ARG A 662 45.30 -45.09 3.60
N ALA A 663 44.12 -45.33 4.15
CA ALA A 663 42.87 -44.60 3.92
C ALA A 663 42.49 -43.57 5.00
N HIS A 664 41.72 -42.54 4.58
CA HIS A 664 40.60 -41.97 5.36
C HIS A 664 39.45 -41.56 4.40
N LYS A 665 38.21 -41.91 4.77
CA LYS A 665 36.89 -41.67 4.12
C LYS A 665 35.89 -41.21 5.23
N PRO A 666 34.66 -40.69 4.95
CA PRO A 666 34.11 -40.04 3.74
C PRO A 666 33.09 -38.84 3.94
N SER A 667 32.94 -38.00 2.88
CA SER A 667 31.72 -37.46 2.17
C SER A 667 30.67 -36.49 2.81
N PRO A 668 29.72 -35.84 2.04
CA PRO A 668 29.48 -35.72 0.58
C PRO A 668 29.10 -34.30 0.01
N THR A 669 29.31 -34.02 -1.31
CA THR A 669 28.30 -33.55 -2.34
C THR A 669 28.91 -32.83 -3.59
N ILE A 670 28.93 -33.54 -4.72
CA ILE A 670 29.11 -33.02 -6.10
C ILE A 670 27.97 -33.62 -6.94
N ILE A 671 26.85 -32.90 -7.12
CA ILE A 671 25.72 -33.33 -8.00
C ILE A 671 24.99 -32.09 -8.57
N LYS A 672 25.24 -31.68 -9.82
CA LYS A 672 24.30 -30.96 -10.73
C LYS A 672 24.59 -31.10 -12.25
N SER A 673 25.43 -32.03 -12.71
CA SER A 673 25.70 -32.24 -14.17
C SER A 673 24.84 -33.30 -14.86
N THR A 674 23.96 -34.01 -14.14
CA THR A 674 23.25 -35.20 -14.67
C THR A 674 21.89 -34.93 -15.33
N THR A 675 21.30 -33.72 -15.19
CA THR A 675 19.92 -33.42 -15.66
C THR A 675 19.83 -33.01 -17.13
N PHE A 676 20.82 -32.30 -17.67
CA PHE A 676 20.82 -31.86 -19.08
C PHE A 676 21.11 -33.01 -20.05
N ALA A 677 22.03 -33.91 -19.69
CA ALA A 677 22.33 -35.10 -20.48
C ALA A 677 21.07 -35.97 -20.70
N LYS A 678 20.23 -36.13 -19.67
CA LYS A 678 18.96 -36.87 -19.77
C LYS A 678 17.93 -36.21 -20.71
N LYS A 679 17.94 -34.88 -20.87
CA LYS A 679 17.02 -34.14 -21.76
C LYS A 679 17.40 -34.34 -23.23
N ILE A 680 18.69 -34.34 -23.57
CA ILE A 680 19.18 -34.62 -24.92
C ILE A 680 18.79 -36.05 -25.34
N THR A 681 19.05 -37.06 -24.50
CA THR A 681 18.72 -38.46 -24.78
C THR A 681 17.24 -38.66 -25.08
N ARG A 682 16.34 -37.93 -24.40
CA ARG A 682 14.89 -38.01 -24.61
C ARG A 682 14.45 -37.44 -25.96
N VAL A 683 15.06 -36.36 -26.45
CA VAL A 683 14.74 -35.76 -27.75
C VAL A 683 15.22 -36.67 -28.89
N THR A 684 16.42 -37.24 -28.79
CA THR A 684 16.97 -38.16 -29.80
C THR A 684 16.09 -39.41 -29.98
N ILE A 685 15.61 -40.02 -28.90
CA ILE A 685 14.67 -41.16 -28.95
C ILE A 685 13.34 -40.77 -29.62
N THR A 686 12.87 -39.53 -29.40
CA THR A 686 11.62 -39.04 -29.98
C THR A 686 11.72 -38.86 -31.50
N ILE A 687 12.86 -38.38 -31.99
CA ILE A 687 13.13 -38.25 -33.44
C ILE A 687 13.11 -39.62 -34.12
N GLY A 688 13.79 -40.62 -33.55
CA GLY A 688 13.84 -41.97 -34.12
C GLY A 688 12.47 -42.65 -34.25
N LYS A 689 11.57 -42.43 -33.27
CA LYS A 689 10.19 -42.95 -33.33
C LYS A 689 9.37 -42.36 -34.49
N ILE A 690 9.55 -41.07 -34.79
CA ILE A 690 8.85 -40.43 -35.91
C ILE A 690 9.39 -40.96 -37.24
N ALA A 691 10.71 -41.15 -37.35
CA ALA A 691 11.37 -41.68 -38.54
C ALA A 691 10.92 -43.11 -38.90
N GLU A 692 10.72 -43.99 -37.92
CA GLU A 692 10.24 -45.36 -38.11
C GLU A 692 8.81 -45.40 -38.69
N ILE A 693 7.92 -44.53 -38.18
CA ILE A 693 6.54 -44.42 -38.69
C ILE A 693 6.53 -43.88 -40.13
N ILE A 694 7.42 -42.94 -40.48
CA ILE A 694 7.55 -42.43 -41.86
C ILE A 694 7.95 -43.56 -42.83
N LYS A 695 8.80 -44.49 -42.39
CA LYS A 695 9.23 -45.65 -43.20
C LYS A 695 8.05 -46.58 -43.55
N GLU A 696 7.13 -46.80 -42.62
CA GLU A 696 5.93 -47.63 -42.86
C GLU A 696 4.88 -46.97 -43.75
N VAL A 697 4.75 -45.64 -43.69
CA VAL A 697 3.75 -44.86 -44.46
C VAL A 697 4.12 -44.76 -45.94
N GLY A 698 5.40 -45.00 -46.30
CA GLY A 698 5.91 -44.92 -47.67
C GLY A 698 6.28 -43.50 -48.10
N HIS A 699 7.53 -43.31 -48.53
CA HIS A 699 8.13 -42.03 -48.92
C HIS A 699 8.88 -42.08 -50.27
N GLN A 700 8.47 -42.98 -51.19
CA GLN A 700 9.18 -43.36 -52.42
C GLN A 700 9.59 -42.20 -53.37
N ASP A 701 9.13 -40.96 -53.15
CA ASP A 701 9.45 -39.79 -53.97
C ASP A 701 10.47 -38.80 -53.33
N ILE A 702 11.02 -39.08 -52.13
CA ILE A 702 11.96 -38.20 -51.40
C ILE A 702 13.15 -39.00 -50.83
N GLU A 703 13.95 -39.63 -51.69
CA GLU A 703 15.07 -40.49 -51.26
C GLU A 703 16.38 -39.74 -50.96
N SER A 704 16.45 -38.44 -51.24
CA SER A 704 17.69 -37.63 -51.11
C SER A 704 17.96 -37.07 -49.71
N ILE A 705 17.06 -37.28 -48.73
CA ILE A 705 17.16 -36.73 -47.37
C ILE A 705 17.10 -37.85 -46.33
N ALA A 706 18.07 -37.88 -45.41
CA ALA A 706 18.09 -38.86 -44.32
C ALA A 706 16.82 -38.79 -43.44
N LEU A 707 16.30 -39.96 -43.03
CA LEU A 707 15.02 -40.10 -42.32
C LEU A 707 14.93 -39.25 -41.03
N ASP A 708 16.01 -39.09 -40.27
CA ASP A 708 16.03 -38.27 -39.04
C ASP A 708 15.88 -36.77 -39.34
N LYS A 709 16.52 -36.30 -40.42
CA LYS A 709 16.39 -34.92 -40.88
C LYS A 709 15.01 -34.66 -41.47
N LEU A 710 14.44 -35.66 -42.16
CA LEU A 710 13.08 -35.61 -42.68
C LEU A 710 12.05 -35.54 -41.54
N ALA A 711 12.27 -36.27 -40.44
CA ALA A 711 11.43 -36.21 -39.24
C ALA A 711 11.47 -34.83 -38.55
N ILE A 712 12.65 -34.20 -38.46
CA ILE A 712 12.78 -32.82 -37.96
C ILE A 712 12.09 -31.84 -38.91
N LEU A 713 12.36 -31.94 -40.21
CA LEU A 713 11.78 -31.05 -41.23
C LEU A 713 10.25 -31.06 -41.21
N ILE A 714 9.63 -32.24 -41.21
CA ILE A 714 8.16 -32.39 -41.17
C ILE A 714 7.56 -31.82 -39.87
N SER A 715 8.31 -31.90 -38.77
CA SER A 715 7.90 -31.34 -37.47
C SER A 715 7.84 -29.82 -37.45
N HIS A 716 8.62 -29.14 -38.29
CA HIS A 716 8.65 -27.66 -38.38
C HIS A 716 7.67 -27.09 -39.42
N ILE A 717 7.13 -27.91 -40.33
CA ILE A 717 6.11 -27.46 -41.29
C ILE A 717 4.80 -27.15 -40.53
N PRO A 718 4.12 -26.03 -40.79
CA PRO A 718 2.88 -25.67 -40.08
C PRO A 718 1.67 -26.54 -40.47
N ARG A 719 0.57 -26.40 -39.71
CA ARG A 719 -0.74 -27.02 -40.01
C ARG A 719 -1.52 -26.18 -41.02
N ARG A 720 -2.42 -26.82 -41.76
CA ARG A 720 -2.97 -26.38 -43.05
C ARG A 720 -3.87 -25.14 -43.03
N ASP A 721 -4.19 -24.57 -41.87
CA ASP A 721 -5.12 -23.43 -41.77
C ASP A 721 -4.57 -22.14 -42.43
N THR A 722 -3.28 -22.12 -42.81
CA THR A 722 -2.62 -21.04 -43.57
C THR A 722 -2.05 -21.49 -44.93
N GLY A 723 -2.71 -22.42 -45.66
CA GLY A 723 -2.44 -22.71 -47.08
C GLY A 723 -1.08 -23.36 -47.41
N ASP A 724 -0.91 -23.78 -48.67
CA ASP A 724 0.28 -24.49 -49.19
C ASP A 724 1.49 -23.55 -49.46
N THR A 725 1.43 -22.33 -48.93
CA THR A 725 2.37 -21.25 -49.22
C THR A 725 2.91 -20.64 -47.94
N LEU A 726 4.24 -20.64 -47.79
CA LEU A 726 4.96 -19.98 -46.72
C LEU A 726 5.49 -18.62 -47.21
N PRO A 727 5.57 -17.60 -46.34
CA PRO A 727 6.28 -16.40 -46.70
C PRO A 727 7.80 -16.68 -46.75
N LEU A 728 8.53 -15.98 -47.61
CA LEU A 728 9.95 -16.26 -47.90
C LEU A 728 10.88 -16.09 -46.68
N ASP A 729 10.43 -15.32 -45.69
CA ASP A 729 11.05 -15.04 -44.40
C ASP A 729 10.77 -16.12 -43.35
N ASP A 730 9.91 -17.09 -43.65
CA ASP A 730 9.64 -18.21 -42.76
C ASP A 730 10.94 -19.01 -42.48
N PRO A 731 11.27 -19.33 -41.21
CA PRO A 731 12.51 -20.01 -40.84
C PRO A 731 12.83 -21.31 -41.58
N ILE A 732 11.82 -22.07 -41.99
CA ILE A 732 12.00 -23.32 -42.73
C ILE A 732 12.01 -23.10 -44.24
N ALA A 733 11.58 -21.92 -44.74
CA ALA A 733 11.48 -21.63 -46.17
C ALA A 733 12.82 -21.71 -46.88
N SER A 734 13.91 -21.22 -46.28
CA SER A 734 15.25 -21.35 -46.88
C SER A 734 15.66 -22.81 -47.02
N THR A 735 15.41 -23.63 -45.99
CA THR A 735 15.75 -25.05 -46.00
C THR A 735 14.90 -25.85 -46.98
N LEU A 736 13.62 -25.50 -47.14
CA LEU A 736 12.74 -26.11 -48.15
C LEU A 736 13.13 -25.73 -49.58
N LEU A 737 13.61 -24.51 -49.81
CA LEU A 737 14.15 -24.10 -51.10
C LEU A 737 15.50 -24.79 -51.41
N ASP A 738 16.42 -24.85 -50.44
CA ASP A 738 17.75 -25.48 -50.60
C ASP A 738 17.67 -26.98 -50.87
N THR A 739 16.65 -27.65 -50.32
CA THR A 739 16.37 -29.09 -50.51
C THR A 739 15.53 -29.39 -51.75
N GLY A 740 15.09 -28.37 -52.50
CA GLY A 740 14.25 -28.54 -53.69
C GLY A 740 12.79 -28.91 -53.41
N LEU A 741 12.35 -28.85 -52.15
CA LEU A 741 11.03 -29.29 -51.69
C LEU A 741 9.97 -28.17 -51.66
N ALA A 742 10.36 -26.97 -52.08
CA ALA A 742 9.45 -25.86 -52.34
C ALA A 742 9.89 -25.04 -53.55
N LYS A 743 8.98 -24.27 -54.14
CA LYS A 743 9.25 -23.36 -55.27
C LYS A 743 8.98 -21.93 -54.88
N ARG A 744 9.87 -21.01 -55.28
CA ARG A 744 9.69 -19.57 -55.07
C ARG A 744 8.69 -18.99 -56.07
N SER A 745 7.74 -18.20 -55.57
CA SER A 745 6.77 -17.46 -56.35
C SER A 745 6.61 -16.06 -55.75
N GLY A 746 7.30 -15.08 -56.35
CA GLY A 746 7.39 -13.73 -55.82
C GLY A 746 7.96 -13.71 -54.40
N ASN A 747 7.16 -13.21 -53.46
CA ASN A 747 7.53 -13.12 -52.04
C ASN A 747 7.01 -14.29 -51.19
N ARG A 748 6.61 -15.38 -51.84
CA ARG A 748 6.11 -16.60 -51.19
C ARG A 748 6.81 -17.85 -51.71
N VAL A 749 6.76 -18.89 -50.91
CA VAL A 749 7.37 -20.20 -51.10
C VAL A 749 6.25 -21.23 -51.10
N ILE A 750 6.03 -21.88 -52.23
CA ILE A 750 4.98 -22.88 -52.40
C ILE A 750 5.57 -24.24 -52.06
N ILE A 751 5.05 -24.89 -51.02
CA ILE A 751 5.49 -26.21 -50.59
C ILE A 751 4.99 -27.25 -51.61
N GLN A 752 5.84 -28.20 -52.01
CA GLN A 752 5.44 -29.23 -52.96
C GLN A 752 4.39 -30.20 -52.36
N PRO A 753 3.40 -30.68 -53.15
CA PRO A 753 2.30 -31.52 -52.65
C PRO A 753 2.73 -32.83 -51.97
N GLN A 754 3.88 -33.37 -52.37
CA GLN A 754 4.41 -34.62 -51.83
C GLN A 754 4.67 -34.54 -50.32
N ILE A 755 5.23 -33.43 -49.83
CA ILE A 755 5.51 -33.22 -48.40
C ILE A 755 4.24 -33.02 -47.57
N ILE A 756 3.28 -32.29 -48.13
CA ILE A 756 1.99 -32.05 -47.46
C ILE A 756 1.25 -33.39 -47.33
N SER A 757 1.21 -34.19 -48.39
CA SER A 757 0.56 -35.50 -48.38
C SER A 757 1.20 -36.47 -47.39
N LEU A 758 2.52 -36.43 -47.24
CA LEU A 758 3.26 -37.27 -46.30
C LEU A 758 2.91 -36.94 -44.84
N LYS A 759 2.86 -35.65 -44.49
CA LYS A 759 2.47 -35.19 -43.15
C LYS A 759 1.03 -35.60 -42.81
N GLU A 760 0.12 -35.58 -43.77
CA GLU A 760 -1.26 -35.99 -43.57
C GLU A 760 -1.43 -37.50 -43.38
N ARG A 761 -0.75 -38.32 -44.18
CA ARG A 761 -0.73 -39.78 -44.00
C ARG A 761 -0.15 -40.17 -42.64
N LEU A 762 0.89 -39.44 -42.18
CA LEU A 762 1.50 -39.62 -40.86
C LEU A 762 0.50 -39.37 -39.73
N ILE A 763 -0.23 -38.25 -39.76
CA ILE A 763 -1.23 -37.91 -38.74
C ILE A 763 -2.42 -38.90 -38.75
N ARG A 764 -2.88 -39.31 -39.94
CA ARG A 764 -3.99 -40.27 -40.08
C ARG A 764 -3.66 -41.66 -39.54
N ARG A 765 -2.41 -42.13 -39.68
CA ARG A 765 -1.99 -43.47 -39.22
C ARG A 765 -1.67 -43.51 -37.73
N ALA A 766 -1.07 -42.46 -37.17
CA ALA A 766 -0.59 -42.46 -35.78
C ALA A 766 -1.53 -41.78 -34.75
N GLY A 767 -2.59 -41.10 -35.19
CA GLY A 767 -3.57 -40.44 -34.32
C GLY A 767 -3.06 -39.11 -33.68
N PRO A 768 -3.87 -38.42 -32.84
CA PRO A 768 -3.58 -37.06 -32.39
C PRO A 768 -2.34 -36.94 -31.48
N LYS A 769 -1.90 -38.04 -30.85
CA LYS A 769 -0.73 -38.06 -29.95
C LYS A 769 0.60 -37.83 -30.66
N ILE A 770 0.69 -38.09 -31.97
CA ILE A 770 1.94 -37.83 -32.73
C ILE A 770 2.26 -36.34 -32.82
N VAL A 771 1.25 -35.49 -32.68
CA VAL A 771 1.37 -34.04 -32.75
C VAL A 771 2.19 -33.51 -31.58
N ASP A 772 1.97 -34.04 -30.37
CA ASP A 772 2.73 -33.65 -29.17
C ASP A 772 4.21 -34.08 -29.28
N LEU A 773 4.47 -35.20 -29.95
CA LEU A 773 5.85 -35.66 -30.23
C LEU A 773 6.52 -34.73 -31.25
N MET A 774 5.83 -34.36 -32.34
CA MET A 774 6.34 -33.41 -33.32
C MET A 774 6.60 -32.02 -32.71
N ASP A 775 5.76 -31.56 -31.79
CA ASP A 775 5.95 -30.28 -31.11
C ASP A 775 7.14 -30.30 -30.14
N THR A 776 7.38 -31.45 -29.49
CA THR A 776 8.56 -31.67 -28.65
C THR A 776 9.86 -31.63 -29.46
N VAL A 777 9.85 -32.24 -30.65
CA VAL A 777 10.98 -32.21 -31.60
C VAL A 777 11.18 -30.80 -32.14
N ARG A 778 10.09 -30.12 -32.56
CA ARG A 778 10.10 -28.75 -33.08
C ARG A 778 10.77 -27.77 -32.09
N ARG A 779 10.35 -27.77 -30.82
CA ARG A 779 10.89 -26.85 -29.78
C ARG A 779 12.33 -27.12 -29.35
N SER A 780 12.89 -28.26 -29.75
CA SER A 780 14.21 -28.72 -29.34
C SER A 780 15.22 -28.82 -30.50
N THR A 781 14.82 -28.43 -31.72
CA THR A 781 15.63 -28.56 -32.93
C THR A 781 15.61 -27.28 -33.76
N CYS A 782 16.68 -27.05 -34.53
CA CYS A 782 16.86 -25.92 -35.44
C CYS A 782 16.16 -26.18 -36.78
N PRO A 783 15.20 -25.33 -37.25
CA PRO A 783 14.55 -25.49 -38.55
C PRO A 783 15.49 -25.25 -39.74
N LYS A 784 16.62 -24.54 -39.56
CA LYS A 784 17.58 -24.25 -40.65
C LYS A 784 18.63 -25.34 -40.86
N CYS A 785 19.25 -25.80 -39.77
CA CYS A 785 20.33 -26.78 -39.79
C CYS A 785 19.86 -28.21 -39.49
N LEU A 786 18.60 -28.38 -39.05
CA LEU A 786 18.00 -29.66 -38.69
C LEU A 786 18.81 -30.41 -37.61
N THR A 787 19.34 -29.68 -36.62
CA THR A 787 20.11 -30.24 -35.48
C THR A 787 19.45 -29.93 -34.15
N ILE A 788 19.74 -30.76 -33.13
CA ILE A 788 19.28 -30.54 -31.75
C ILE A 788 19.95 -29.29 -31.17
N LEU A 789 19.20 -28.53 -30.39
CA LEU A 789 19.68 -27.31 -29.74
C LEU A 789 20.39 -27.62 -28.41
N ASN A 790 21.37 -26.80 -28.05
CA ASN A 790 22.02 -26.81 -26.74
C ASN A 790 21.06 -26.40 -25.62
N GLN A 791 21.51 -26.43 -24.35
CA GLN A 791 20.67 -26.12 -23.18
C GLN A 791 20.00 -24.74 -23.25
N ASP A 792 20.68 -23.81 -23.91
CA ASP A 792 20.28 -22.43 -24.16
C ASP A 792 19.46 -22.25 -25.45
N LYS A 793 19.00 -23.34 -26.08
CA LYS A 793 18.32 -23.34 -27.38
C LYS A 793 19.18 -22.80 -28.55
N THR A 794 20.50 -22.75 -28.39
CA THR A 794 21.40 -22.42 -29.52
C THR A 794 21.64 -23.63 -30.40
N CYS A 795 21.59 -23.43 -31.71
CA CYS A 795 22.00 -24.45 -32.67
C CYS A 795 23.52 -24.52 -32.68
N PRO A 796 24.14 -25.69 -32.45
CA PRO A 796 25.59 -25.83 -32.46
C PRO A 796 26.21 -25.58 -33.85
N SER A 797 25.45 -25.80 -34.93
CA SER A 797 25.95 -25.68 -36.30
C SER A 797 25.92 -24.25 -36.85
N CYS A 798 24.77 -23.57 -36.80
CA CYS A 798 24.68 -22.19 -37.28
C CYS A 798 24.90 -21.14 -36.19
N LYS A 799 25.10 -21.57 -34.93
CA LYS A 799 25.20 -20.70 -33.74
C LYS A 799 24.00 -19.77 -33.53
N ARG A 800 22.92 -19.95 -34.32
CA ARG A 800 21.64 -19.26 -34.15
C ARG A 800 20.82 -19.91 -33.06
N ARG A 801 20.25 -19.06 -32.21
CA ARG A 801 19.32 -19.45 -31.17
C ARG A 801 17.91 -19.55 -31.73
N TRP A 802 17.20 -20.60 -31.33
CA TRP A 802 15.85 -20.87 -31.80
C TRP A 802 14.89 -20.77 -30.64
N GLU A 803 14.11 -19.71 -30.64
CA GLU A 803 13.02 -19.51 -29.71
C GLU A 803 11.73 -19.99 -30.39
N LEU A 804 11.44 -21.28 -30.24
CA LEU A 804 10.15 -21.91 -30.59
C LEU A 804 9.30 -22.15 -29.35
#